data_AF-A0A6B1I1J9-F1
#
_entry.id   AF-A0A6B1I1J9-F1
#
_cell.length_a   1.000
_cell.length_b   1.000
_cell.length_c   1.000
_cell.angle_alpha   90.00
_cell.angle_beta   90.00
_cell.angle_gamma   90.00
#
_symmetry.space_group_name_H-M   'P 1'
#
loop_
_entity.id
_entity.type
_entity.pdbx_description
1 polymer ?
#
loop_
_entity_poly.entity_id
_entity_poly.type
_entity_poly.pdbx_seq_one_letter_code
_entity_poly.pdbx_strand_id
1 'polypeptide(L)'
;MNRRWIFWTAIAILWLGSVAAEAQEYGARLGTVKRGGVVSFEPQGSGVLFGALDPAKRRWYVPQELFNEYQWRQWEYSNYARDHYQRYVSSIREGDYYYDLYGNLITRGWLVFNNSQTQPRQFGSSVLKSRNFEGWFSGLVISADSKGQHHYALTAGTKIRSTLTPMTFSKPRWDGIQFDYAADKYQGTLIYSRISRPGGASTNDQESLVTNATSMFGSRATAQVGDFATVGLTMVNAHQSNTLIDGFTGNPFTGELSVDQNQTVSIVEIVLRDDSPEDGVGGAAFFSAGSDIIITYLDGTQDNGKAIRFEPIIEGGLVGEGFLSADGAEEIRLRYDFDSPAFVNRASGTKEEIKKVEFRLVLGNDYQVWVTSDSQLNASGESVLLLVAQAEGNVRDNTNLQIVSFDYGLPTSTQIWGATLELQQVLGFDFYGEYDFNYNYTKYPNVVAKTHTTFSGIRGDRAAAAWMMNLSRVAFPFFFFGEAYSMDPRYSTRTFTAQGDGFIDYEDERIHVVELVEDNDDQDEFPDTVRKDWQVGDPSVFPGWDENNDFISDFNQNDNRFLSNLIPDYEEPFLRHNVDRPEFLFGIDLNNNLWVDRFENDELPDYPYKKDHQGYNAYGGVHFTPELRLMVGVLREDLISSNQKNHANYVLLTLDRDTPAWGRFRVFEMLKSTTDDIPDDLLQWLPNANIRTGEPTKVEDPLIARDAWINSLWVGHDYKMRGLLTANYLKYDLYHQRLSANERALLGLRERDFFFGLINKISYRFDFGHLWLEPRWKSEYRRQSRDLISADERTELAEIGGFILGFPLLSHTTLMSGLEMTFLNDLKRDSNDFNGLVWALQLANISDYLGYKVTTHAGMKIDRRQPRGEDAVIINQIFISIYAGLQ
;
A
#
# COMPACT_ATOMS: atom_id res chain seq x y z
N MET A 1 54.83 19.35 -54.43
CA MET A 1 53.54 19.61 -55.11
C MET A 1 52.39 19.18 -54.19
N ASN A 2 51.11 19.38 -54.57
CA ASN A 2 49.88 19.13 -53.79
C ASN A 2 50.03 19.33 -52.26
N ARG A 3 50.39 20.57 -51.93
CA ARG A 3 51.28 20.89 -50.80
C ARG A 3 50.57 21.23 -49.47
N ARG A 4 49.34 20.74 -49.26
CA ARG A 4 48.57 20.94 -48.01
C ARG A 4 47.96 19.68 -47.39
N TRP A 5 47.75 18.60 -48.15
CA TRP A 5 47.29 17.31 -47.61
C TRP A 5 48.43 16.37 -47.16
N ILE A 6 49.69 16.69 -47.50
CA ILE A 6 50.87 15.93 -47.05
C ILE A 6 51.43 16.48 -45.71
N PHE A 7 51.00 17.67 -45.29
CA PHE A 7 51.63 18.38 -44.16
C PHE A 7 51.17 17.90 -42.77
N TRP A 8 49.93 17.43 -42.63
CA TRP A 8 49.41 16.92 -41.35
C TRP A 8 49.70 15.44 -41.15
N THR A 9 49.56 14.61 -42.19
CA THR A 9 49.84 13.16 -42.13
C THR A 9 51.32 12.84 -41.86
N ALA A 10 52.23 13.77 -42.20
CA ALA A 10 53.68 13.61 -41.97
C ALA A 10 54.16 14.02 -40.56
N ILE A 11 53.33 14.69 -39.76
CA ILE A 11 53.71 15.17 -38.41
C ILE A 11 53.38 14.11 -37.33
N ALA A 12 52.40 13.24 -37.56
CA ALA A 12 51.86 12.34 -36.55
C ALA A 12 52.62 11.00 -36.33
N ILE A 13 53.68 10.70 -37.11
CA ILE A 13 54.22 9.32 -37.22
C ILE A 13 55.70 9.16 -36.83
N LEU A 14 56.56 10.19 -36.84
CA LEU A 14 58.03 9.97 -36.79
C LEU A 14 58.90 10.94 -35.94
N TRP A 15 58.33 11.67 -34.99
CA TRP A 15 59.06 12.35 -33.89
C TRP A 15 58.17 12.35 -32.63
N LEU A 16 58.49 11.76 -31.47
CA LEU A 16 59.62 10.90 -31.06
C LEU A 16 59.05 9.71 -30.24
N GLY A 17 59.74 8.59 -30.03
CA GLY A 17 61.12 8.24 -30.40
C GLY A 17 61.39 6.75 -30.21
N SER A 18 62.62 6.30 -30.42
CA SER A 18 62.95 4.87 -30.62
C SER A 18 64.31 4.45 -30.06
N VAL A 19 64.34 3.34 -29.28
CA VAL A 19 65.44 2.31 -29.23
C VAL A 19 66.80 2.77 -28.66
N ALA A 20 67.59 2.06 -27.82
CA ALA A 20 67.58 0.71 -27.19
C ALA A 20 68.02 0.86 -25.69
N ALA A 21 68.39 -0.13 -24.86
CA ALA A 21 68.65 -1.58 -24.99
C ALA A 21 68.35 -2.30 -23.62
N GLU A 22 67.92 -3.56 -23.56
CA GLU A 22 68.74 -4.80 -23.32
C GLU A 22 69.54 -4.82 -21.99
N ALA A 23 69.53 -5.86 -21.14
CA ALA A 23 68.81 -7.15 -21.05
C ALA A 23 68.83 -7.63 -19.54
N GLN A 24 68.68 -8.88 -19.04
CA GLN A 24 68.65 -10.25 -19.60
C GLN A 24 68.06 -11.28 -18.57
N GLU A 25 67.08 -12.10 -18.97
CA GLU A 25 66.69 -13.43 -18.40
C GLU A 25 66.23 -13.54 -16.90
N TYR A 26 65.59 -14.62 -16.38
CA TYR A 26 65.30 -15.99 -16.87
C TYR A 26 64.00 -16.60 -16.26
N GLY A 27 63.34 -17.55 -16.96
CA GLY A 27 62.27 -18.45 -16.43
C GLY A 27 60.84 -17.89 -16.46
N ALA A 28 59.93 -18.20 -17.41
CA ALA A 28 59.36 -19.49 -17.83
C ALA A 28 58.49 -20.16 -16.73
N ARG A 29 57.23 -20.59 -16.96
CA ARG A 29 56.64 -21.23 -18.17
C ARG A 29 55.11 -21.03 -18.29
N LEU A 30 54.59 -21.03 -19.53
CA LEU A 30 53.22 -21.40 -19.98
C LEU A 30 52.01 -20.59 -19.41
N GLY A 31 50.99 -20.22 -20.18
CA GLY A 31 50.73 -20.35 -21.62
C GLY A 31 49.49 -19.54 -22.04
N THR A 32 49.35 -19.22 -23.33
CA THR A 32 48.29 -18.31 -23.82
C THR A 32 46.92 -18.98 -23.97
N VAL A 33 45.93 -18.55 -23.18
CA VAL A 33 44.51 -18.86 -23.42
C VAL A 33 43.93 -17.89 -24.45
N LYS A 34 43.33 -18.41 -25.53
CA LYS A 34 42.54 -17.61 -26.50
C LYS A 34 41.05 -17.69 -26.17
N ARG A 35 40.35 -16.57 -26.35
CA ARG A 35 38.88 -16.51 -26.39
C ARG A 35 38.32 -17.21 -27.63
N GLY A 36 37.06 -17.65 -27.54
CA GLY A 36 36.17 -17.89 -28.68
C GLY A 36 35.83 -19.37 -28.90
N GLY A 37 34.59 -19.74 -28.57
CA GLY A 37 33.99 -21.02 -28.92
C GLY A 37 32.73 -20.81 -29.75
N VAL A 38 32.86 -20.86 -31.08
CA VAL A 38 31.72 -21.04 -31.98
C VAL A 38 31.54 -22.55 -32.16
N VAL A 39 30.31 -23.06 -32.02
CA VAL A 39 30.05 -24.49 -32.18
C VAL A 39 30.17 -24.89 -33.65
N SER A 40 31.23 -25.64 -33.97
CA SER A 40 31.38 -26.34 -35.25
C SER A 40 31.02 -27.82 -35.06
N PHE A 41 30.42 -28.42 -36.10
CA PHE A 41 30.18 -29.86 -36.16
C PHE A 41 31.40 -30.65 -36.68
N GLU A 42 32.52 -29.99 -36.97
CA GLU A 42 33.81 -30.66 -37.08
C GLU A 42 34.34 -31.08 -35.69
N PRO A 43 35.01 -32.24 -35.55
CA PRO A 43 35.46 -32.75 -34.25
C PRO A 43 36.70 -32.00 -33.71
N GLN A 44 36.51 -30.76 -33.27
CA GLN A 44 37.52 -29.93 -32.59
C GLN A 44 37.05 -29.55 -31.17
N GLY A 45 37.03 -30.57 -30.28
CA GLY A 45 36.80 -30.36 -28.86
C GLY A 45 37.92 -29.57 -28.17
N SER A 46 37.62 -29.01 -26.99
CA SER A 46 38.52 -28.12 -26.25
C SER A 46 39.88 -28.75 -25.94
N GLY A 47 40.93 -28.23 -26.59
CA GLY A 47 42.32 -28.44 -26.17
C GLY A 47 42.75 -29.90 -26.01
N VAL A 48 42.34 -30.79 -26.92
CA VAL A 48 42.85 -32.17 -26.96
C VAL A 48 44.38 -32.13 -26.99
N LEU A 49 45.02 -32.69 -25.95
CA LEU A 49 46.48 -32.80 -25.88
C LEU A 49 46.99 -33.50 -27.15
N PHE A 50 47.91 -32.87 -27.89
CA PHE A 50 48.42 -33.40 -29.17
C PHE A 50 49.00 -34.83 -29.06
N GLY A 51 49.44 -35.25 -27.87
CA GLY A 51 49.85 -36.64 -27.58
C GLY A 51 48.73 -37.68 -27.67
N ALA A 52 47.46 -37.29 -27.87
CA ALA A 52 46.37 -38.21 -28.23
C ALA A 52 46.45 -38.69 -29.70
N LEU A 53 47.24 -38.01 -30.54
CA LEU A 53 47.54 -38.38 -31.93
C LEU A 53 48.92 -39.07 -32.08
N ASP A 54 49.73 -39.13 -31.02
CA ASP A 54 50.97 -39.91 -31.02
C ASP A 54 50.68 -41.41 -31.10
N PRO A 55 51.47 -42.22 -31.84
CA PRO A 55 51.27 -43.66 -32.00
C PRO A 55 51.74 -44.46 -30.76
N ALA A 56 51.33 -44.04 -29.56
CA ALA A 56 51.66 -44.66 -28.29
C ALA A 56 50.77 -45.87 -27.99
N LYS A 57 51.38 -47.05 -27.81
CA LYS A 57 50.66 -48.29 -27.45
C LYS A 57 50.19 -48.34 -25.98
N ARG A 58 50.59 -47.36 -25.15
CA ARG A 58 50.10 -47.15 -23.78
C ARG A 58 49.02 -46.06 -23.81
N ARG A 59 47.82 -46.41 -23.36
CA ARG A 59 46.75 -45.44 -23.07
C ARG A 59 46.64 -45.26 -21.56
N TRP A 60 46.74 -44.01 -21.11
CA TRP A 60 46.41 -43.60 -19.75
C TRP A 60 45.04 -42.92 -19.79
N TYR A 61 44.16 -43.23 -18.85
CA TYR A 61 42.77 -42.79 -18.83
C TYR A 61 42.53 -41.91 -17.59
N VAL A 62 43.02 -40.67 -17.64
CA VAL A 62 42.70 -39.63 -16.65
C VAL A 62 41.68 -38.68 -17.30
N PRO A 63 40.55 -38.36 -16.64
CA PRO A 63 39.65 -37.29 -17.08
C PRO A 63 40.41 -35.98 -17.34
N GLN A 64 40.09 -35.30 -18.43
CA GLN A 64 40.88 -34.17 -18.93
C GLN A 64 40.88 -32.99 -17.94
N GLU A 65 39.81 -32.89 -17.15
CA GLU A 65 39.59 -31.97 -16.04
C GLU A 65 40.59 -32.24 -14.91
N LEU A 66 40.71 -33.49 -14.45
CA LEU A 66 41.61 -33.87 -13.36
C LEU A 66 43.10 -33.70 -13.74
N PHE A 67 43.44 -33.90 -15.02
CA PHE A 67 44.78 -33.57 -15.51
C PHE A 67 45.02 -32.06 -15.57
N ASN A 68 44.07 -31.27 -16.05
CA ASN A 68 44.25 -29.82 -16.17
C ASN A 68 44.30 -29.13 -14.79
N GLU A 69 43.36 -29.42 -13.91
CA GLU A 69 43.16 -28.74 -12.61
C GLU A 69 44.18 -29.19 -11.56
N TYR A 70 44.47 -30.50 -11.47
CA TYR A 70 45.36 -31.06 -10.44
C TYR A 70 46.71 -31.55 -10.97
N GLN A 71 46.97 -31.49 -12.30
CA GLN A 71 48.19 -31.98 -12.95
C GLN A 71 48.46 -33.49 -12.74
N TRP A 72 47.43 -34.26 -12.37
CA TRP A 72 47.55 -35.65 -11.95
C TRP A 72 47.92 -36.61 -13.07
N ARG A 73 48.99 -37.38 -12.84
CA ARG A 73 49.54 -38.33 -13.82
C ARG A 73 49.44 -39.75 -13.29
N GLN A 74 48.81 -40.63 -14.07
CA GLN A 74 48.52 -42.03 -13.69
C GLN A 74 49.75 -42.91 -13.44
N TRP A 75 50.97 -42.42 -13.71
CA TRP A 75 52.24 -43.12 -13.52
C TRP A 75 53.11 -42.53 -12.39
N GLU A 76 52.69 -41.44 -11.73
CA GLU A 76 53.44 -40.81 -10.64
C GLU A 76 53.02 -41.37 -9.27
N TYR A 77 54.00 -41.55 -8.39
CA TYR A 77 53.80 -42.14 -7.06
C TYR A 77 53.35 -41.08 -6.05
N SER A 78 52.07 -41.10 -5.69
CA SER A 78 51.48 -40.18 -4.72
C SER A 78 52.02 -40.43 -3.30
N ASN A 79 52.75 -39.47 -2.74
CA ASN A 79 53.30 -39.54 -1.38
C ASN A 79 52.85 -38.35 -0.52
N TYR A 80 51.74 -38.54 0.21
CA TYR A 80 51.12 -37.48 0.99
C TYR A 80 51.87 -37.08 2.28
N ALA A 81 53.07 -37.61 2.51
CA ALA A 81 54.00 -37.17 3.55
C ALA A 81 54.99 -36.08 3.06
N ARG A 82 54.91 -35.65 1.78
CA ARG A 82 55.62 -34.48 1.25
C ARG A 82 54.67 -33.50 0.57
N ASP A 83 53.80 -34.01 -0.29
CA ASP A 83 52.82 -33.20 -1.03
C ASP A 83 51.45 -33.36 -0.38
N HIS A 84 50.82 -32.27 0.07
CA HIS A 84 49.58 -32.39 0.85
C HIS A 84 48.43 -32.94 -0.01
N TYR A 85 47.60 -33.84 0.56
CA TYR A 85 46.46 -34.41 -0.15
C TYR A 85 45.46 -33.33 -0.56
N GLN A 86 45.40 -33.03 -1.85
CA GLN A 86 44.37 -32.16 -2.42
C GLN A 86 43.09 -32.97 -2.60
N ARG A 87 42.05 -32.60 -1.84
CA ARG A 87 40.71 -33.14 -2.02
C ARG A 87 40.16 -32.68 -3.36
N TYR A 88 39.58 -33.61 -4.14
CA TYR A 88 38.74 -33.30 -5.29
C TYR A 88 37.73 -32.18 -4.94
N VAL A 89 37.92 -31.01 -5.54
CA VAL A 89 36.91 -29.96 -5.61
C VAL A 89 36.08 -30.25 -6.86
N SER A 90 34.76 -30.11 -6.77
CA SER A 90 33.93 -30.16 -7.97
C SER A 90 34.06 -28.83 -8.70
N SER A 91 34.32 -28.87 -10.01
CA SER A 91 34.33 -27.71 -10.90
C SER A 91 32.99 -26.94 -10.90
N ILE A 92 31.89 -27.58 -10.47
CA ILE A 92 30.58 -26.93 -10.22
C ILE A 92 30.67 -25.85 -9.13
N ARG A 93 31.72 -25.84 -8.29
CA ARG A 93 31.97 -24.74 -7.32
C ARG A 93 32.38 -23.42 -7.97
N GLU A 94 32.76 -23.41 -9.25
CA GLU A 94 32.96 -22.19 -10.03
C GLU A 94 31.71 -21.86 -10.88
N GLY A 95 30.64 -22.63 -10.72
CA GLY A 95 29.39 -22.48 -11.46
C GLY A 95 29.36 -23.13 -12.84
N ASP A 96 28.17 -23.06 -13.44
CA ASP A 96 27.83 -23.59 -14.76
C ASP A 96 28.12 -22.56 -15.86
N TYR A 97 28.22 -23.02 -17.11
CA TYR A 97 28.45 -22.17 -18.29
C TYR A 97 27.12 -21.67 -18.88
N TYR A 98 26.92 -20.35 -18.93
CA TYR A 98 25.73 -19.73 -19.51
C TYR A 98 26.01 -19.10 -20.86
N TYR A 99 25.07 -19.28 -21.79
CA TYR A 99 25.15 -18.83 -23.17
C TYR A 99 23.95 -17.93 -23.51
N ASP A 100 24.13 -17.01 -24.45
CA ASP A 100 23.03 -16.20 -24.97
C ASP A 100 22.16 -16.97 -25.98
N LEU A 101 21.07 -16.35 -26.43
CA LEU A 101 20.14 -16.90 -27.43
C LEU A 101 20.81 -17.27 -28.77
N TYR A 102 22.01 -16.74 -29.04
CA TYR A 102 22.79 -16.97 -30.26
C TYR A 102 23.93 -17.98 -30.06
N GLY A 103 24.08 -18.54 -28.84
CA GLY A 103 25.12 -19.51 -28.50
C GLY A 103 26.48 -18.90 -28.12
N ASN A 104 26.58 -17.58 -27.90
CA ASN A 104 27.79 -16.96 -27.37
C ASN A 104 27.90 -17.24 -25.86
N LEU A 105 29.09 -17.61 -25.38
CA LEU A 105 29.35 -17.74 -23.95
C LEU A 105 29.25 -16.36 -23.25
N ILE A 106 28.30 -16.22 -22.33
CA ILE A 106 28.16 -15.04 -21.47
C ILE A 106 29.19 -15.09 -20.35
N THR A 107 29.14 -16.14 -19.54
CA THR A 107 29.99 -16.31 -18.35
C THR A 107 29.96 -17.75 -17.85
N ARG A 108 30.76 -18.03 -16.83
CA ARG A 108 30.62 -19.20 -15.96
C ARG A 108 30.36 -18.72 -14.53
N GLY A 109 29.35 -19.28 -13.86
CA GLY A 109 28.91 -18.80 -12.55
C GLY A 109 27.55 -19.38 -12.15
N TRP A 110 26.71 -18.56 -11.49
CA TRP A 110 25.39 -18.99 -11.01
C TRP A 110 24.28 -18.14 -11.63
N LEU A 111 23.21 -18.77 -12.10
CA LEU A 111 21.98 -18.09 -12.50
C LEU A 111 21.25 -17.60 -11.25
N VAL A 112 21.40 -16.32 -10.93
CA VAL A 112 20.88 -15.74 -9.68
C VAL A 112 19.36 -15.59 -9.71
N PHE A 113 18.83 -15.13 -10.85
CA PHE A 113 17.42 -14.83 -11.12
C PHE A 113 17.07 -15.24 -12.56
N ASN A 114 15.87 -15.77 -12.81
CA ASN A 114 15.28 -15.98 -14.13
C ASN A 114 13.78 -15.65 -14.10
N ASN A 115 13.25 -15.06 -15.18
CA ASN A 115 11.81 -14.96 -15.42
C ASN A 115 11.58 -15.14 -16.92
N SER A 116 10.73 -16.09 -17.30
CA SER A 116 10.46 -16.39 -18.71
C SER A 116 9.06 -16.95 -18.92
N GLN A 117 8.50 -16.73 -20.12
CA GLN A 117 7.22 -17.30 -20.53
C GLN A 117 7.34 -17.86 -21.95
N THR A 118 6.81 -19.07 -22.15
CA THR A 118 6.74 -19.77 -23.43
C THR A 118 5.29 -20.17 -23.69
N GLN A 119 4.75 -19.83 -24.85
CA GLN A 119 3.38 -20.14 -25.27
C GLN A 119 3.35 -20.63 -26.73
N PRO A 120 2.43 -21.53 -27.13
CA PRO A 120 1.61 -22.37 -26.26
C PRO A 120 2.43 -23.54 -25.67
N ARG A 121 2.43 -23.68 -24.34
CA ARG A 121 3.13 -24.74 -23.59
C ARG A 121 2.52 -24.93 -22.19
N GLN A 122 2.21 -26.17 -21.81
CA GLN A 122 1.89 -26.50 -20.41
C GLN A 122 3.09 -26.22 -19.51
N PHE A 123 2.89 -25.64 -18.32
CA PHE A 123 3.98 -25.15 -17.46
C PHE A 123 4.87 -24.12 -18.19
N GLY A 124 4.25 -23.26 -19.00
CA GLY A 124 4.94 -22.33 -19.88
C GLY A 124 5.52 -21.09 -19.19
N SER A 125 5.04 -20.73 -18.00
CA SER A 125 5.59 -19.62 -17.20
C SER A 125 6.56 -20.14 -16.14
N SER A 126 7.76 -19.56 -16.10
CA SER A 126 8.84 -19.93 -15.19
C SER A 126 9.43 -18.72 -14.47
N VAL A 127 9.66 -18.86 -13.16
CA VAL A 127 10.44 -17.92 -12.34
C VAL A 127 11.44 -18.72 -11.49
N LEU A 128 12.70 -18.29 -11.49
CA LEU A 128 13.76 -18.82 -10.64
C LEU A 128 14.33 -17.70 -9.78
N LYS A 129 14.46 -17.96 -8.49
CA LYS A 129 15.28 -17.18 -7.55
C LYS A 129 16.17 -18.15 -6.80
N SER A 130 17.47 -18.05 -7.05
CA SER A 130 18.45 -18.88 -6.36
C SER A 130 18.54 -18.51 -4.87
N ARG A 131 19.05 -19.41 -4.04
CA ARG A 131 19.43 -19.08 -2.65
C ARG A 131 20.52 -18.02 -2.56
N ASN A 132 21.28 -17.80 -3.63
CA ASN A 132 22.25 -16.71 -3.71
C ASN A 132 21.58 -15.34 -3.88
N PHE A 133 20.40 -15.26 -4.51
CA PHE A 133 19.62 -14.02 -4.63
C PHE A 133 19.21 -13.51 -3.24
N GLU A 134 18.62 -14.38 -2.43
CA GLU A 134 18.28 -14.09 -1.02
C GLU A 134 19.54 -13.89 -0.16
N GLY A 135 20.49 -14.83 -0.21
CA GLY A 135 21.58 -14.90 0.76
C GLY A 135 22.85 -14.07 0.47
N TRP A 136 23.12 -13.71 -0.78
CA TRP A 136 24.27 -12.87 -1.16
C TRP A 136 23.86 -11.46 -1.61
N PHE A 137 22.65 -11.32 -2.16
CA PHE A 137 22.11 -10.06 -2.69
C PHE A 137 20.93 -9.52 -1.87
N SER A 138 20.60 -10.13 -0.72
CA SER A 138 19.50 -9.71 0.18
C SER A 138 18.13 -9.58 -0.51
N GLY A 139 17.90 -10.34 -1.58
CA GLY A 139 16.68 -10.26 -2.39
C GLY A 139 16.61 -9.06 -3.35
N LEU A 140 17.74 -8.41 -3.68
CA LEU A 140 17.80 -7.24 -4.56
C LEU A 140 19.05 -7.25 -5.47
N VAL A 141 18.85 -7.27 -6.79
CA VAL A 141 19.91 -7.17 -7.79
C VAL A 141 19.65 -5.98 -8.71
N ILE A 142 20.63 -5.07 -8.82
CA ILE A 142 20.57 -3.87 -9.67
C ILE A 142 21.69 -3.94 -10.72
N SER A 143 21.34 -3.67 -11.98
CA SER A 143 22.27 -3.56 -13.11
C SER A 143 22.03 -2.22 -13.82
N ALA A 144 23.03 -1.33 -13.81
CA ALA A 144 22.89 0.04 -14.30
C ALA A 144 24.09 0.48 -15.16
N ASP A 145 23.85 1.39 -16.09
CA ASP A 145 24.87 2.04 -16.93
C ASP A 145 24.49 3.51 -17.22
N SER A 146 25.45 4.33 -17.65
CA SER A 146 25.21 5.73 -18.00
C SER A 146 26.16 6.26 -19.07
N LYS A 147 25.65 7.17 -19.92
CA LYS A 147 26.39 7.72 -21.07
C LYS A 147 25.92 9.14 -21.40
N GLY A 148 26.68 10.12 -20.93
CA GLY A 148 26.31 11.53 -21.06
C GLY A 148 25.08 11.83 -20.22
N GLN A 149 24.06 12.44 -20.81
CA GLN A 149 22.76 12.68 -20.19
C GLN A 149 21.93 11.40 -19.92
N HIS A 150 22.26 10.26 -20.52
CA HIS A 150 21.41 9.06 -20.47
C HIS A 150 21.83 8.12 -19.35
N HIS A 151 20.88 7.73 -18.51
CA HIS A 151 21.04 6.77 -17.42
C HIS A 151 19.98 5.67 -17.56
N TYR A 152 20.32 4.43 -17.18
CA TYR A 152 19.30 3.40 -16.93
C TYR A 152 19.69 2.48 -15.76
N ALA A 153 18.69 1.89 -15.13
CA ALA A 153 18.84 0.82 -14.15
C ALA A 153 17.81 -0.29 -14.42
N LEU A 154 18.22 -1.54 -14.22
CA LEU A 154 17.36 -2.72 -14.19
C LEU A 154 17.49 -3.36 -12.80
N THR A 155 16.41 -3.31 -12.04
CA THR A 155 16.28 -3.78 -10.67
C THR A 155 15.38 -5.00 -10.63
N ALA A 156 15.86 -6.12 -10.11
CA ALA A 156 15.06 -7.30 -9.79
C ALA A 156 15.07 -7.51 -8.27
N GLY A 157 13.89 -7.57 -7.64
CA GLY A 157 13.78 -7.46 -6.18
C GLY A 157 12.55 -8.12 -5.58
N THR A 158 12.58 -8.36 -4.26
CA THR A 158 11.45 -8.88 -3.45
C THR A 158 10.79 -7.84 -2.55
N LYS A 159 11.42 -6.67 -2.44
CA LYS A 159 10.97 -5.51 -1.67
C LYS A 159 11.37 -4.25 -2.44
N ILE A 160 10.69 -3.95 -3.54
CA ILE A 160 10.90 -2.73 -4.31
C ILE A 160 9.84 -1.70 -3.90
N ARG A 161 10.23 -0.55 -3.34
CA ARG A 161 9.33 0.62 -3.18
C ARG A 161 9.13 1.27 -4.54
N SER A 162 7.89 1.34 -5.01
CA SER A 162 7.58 1.94 -6.32
C SER A 162 6.22 2.62 -6.31
N THR A 163 6.17 3.84 -6.85
CA THR A 163 4.92 4.51 -7.22
C THR A 163 5.09 5.02 -8.65
N LEU A 164 4.09 4.78 -9.51
CA LEU A 164 4.00 5.41 -10.82
C LEU A 164 3.23 6.72 -10.67
N THR A 165 2.00 6.64 -10.16
CA THR A 165 1.20 7.76 -9.67
C THR A 165 0.30 7.25 -8.53
N PRO A 166 -0.18 8.11 -7.62
CA PRO A 166 -0.97 7.66 -6.47
C PRO A 166 -2.30 7.00 -6.86
N MET A 167 -2.93 7.35 -8.00
CA MET A 167 -4.20 6.72 -8.40
C MET A 167 -4.03 5.47 -9.28
N THR A 168 -2.84 5.17 -9.82
CA THR A 168 -2.64 4.02 -10.74
C THR A 168 -1.83 2.86 -10.17
N PHE A 169 -0.72 3.13 -9.48
CA PHE A 169 0.14 2.13 -8.87
C PHE A 169 1.04 2.77 -7.81
N SER A 170 0.88 2.35 -6.56
CA SER A 170 1.68 2.78 -5.42
C SER A 170 1.83 1.60 -4.46
N LYS A 171 3.03 1.05 -4.32
CA LYS A 171 3.31 0.00 -3.34
C LYS A 171 4.51 0.34 -2.44
N PRO A 172 4.42 0.13 -1.11
CA PRO A 172 5.54 0.22 -0.16
C PRO A 172 6.66 -0.75 -0.55
N ARG A 173 6.25 -1.93 -1.02
CA ARG A 173 7.09 -3.02 -1.45
C ARG A 173 6.33 -3.92 -2.40
N TRP A 174 7.01 -4.45 -3.41
CA TRP A 174 6.52 -5.57 -4.21
C TRP A 174 7.67 -6.44 -4.71
N ASP A 175 7.29 -7.61 -5.24
CA ASP A 175 8.19 -8.61 -5.81
C ASP A 175 8.10 -8.57 -7.35
N GLY A 176 9.21 -8.27 -8.02
CA GLY A 176 9.32 -8.34 -9.48
C GLY A 176 10.54 -7.61 -10.06
N ILE A 177 10.33 -6.95 -11.22
CA ILE A 177 11.38 -6.31 -12.02
C ILE A 177 10.97 -4.88 -12.37
N GLN A 178 11.79 -3.89 -11.99
CA GLN A 178 11.68 -2.50 -12.43
C GLN A 178 12.83 -2.16 -13.39
N PHE A 179 12.51 -1.47 -14.49
CA PHE A 179 13.49 -0.87 -15.39
C PHE A 179 13.25 0.65 -15.44
N ASP A 180 14.24 1.42 -15.03
CA ASP A 180 14.22 2.88 -15.03
C ASP A 180 15.17 3.43 -16.09
N TYR A 181 14.75 4.50 -16.75
CA TYR A 181 15.54 5.28 -17.70
C TYR A 181 15.34 6.77 -17.43
N ALA A 182 16.43 7.54 -17.46
CA ALA A 182 16.39 8.98 -17.26
C ALA A 182 17.35 9.72 -18.21
N ALA A 183 16.92 10.90 -18.66
CA ALA A 183 17.70 11.91 -19.34
C ALA A 183 17.13 13.32 -19.09
N ASP A 184 17.90 14.37 -19.38
CA ASP A 184 17.64 15.80 -19.08
C ASP A 184 16.20 16.30 -19.24
N LYS A 185 15.41 15.74 -20.17
CA LYS A 185 13.99 16.10 -20.41
C LYS A 185 13.04 14.90 -20.52
N TYR A 186 13.49 13.68 -20.23
CA TYR A 186 12.70 12.46 -20.41
C TYR A 186 12.99 11.43 -19.32
N GLN A 187 11.97 10.92 -18.66
CA GLN A 187 12.09 9.78 -17.74
C GLN A 187 11.10 8.69 -18.17
N GLY A 188 11.44 7.43 -17.87
CA GLY A 188 10.61 6.29 -18.19
C GLY A 188 10.88 5.12 -17.25
N THR A 189 9.84 4.64 -16.59
CA THR A 189 9.86 3.47 -15.70
C THR A 189 8.94 2.40 -16.29
N LEU A 190 9.41 1.17 -16.31
CA LEU A 190 8.62 -0.04 -16.63
C LEU A 190 8.69 -0.98 -15.42
N ILE A 191 7.56 -1.56 -15.02
CA ILE A 191 7.47 -2.55 -13.95
C ILE A 191 6.81 -3.83 -14.45
N TYR A 192 7.27 -4.99 -13.97
CA TYR A 192 6.69 -6.28 -14.30
C TYR A 192 6.80 -7.28 -13.14
N SER A 193 5.68 -7.93 -12.81
CA SER A 193 5.62 -9.04 -11.85
C SER A 193 4.71 -10.16 -12.34
N ARG A 194 4.97 -11.39 -11.87
CA ARG A 194 4.01 -12.50 -11.95
C ARG A 194 3.21 -12.57 -10.64
N ILE A 195 2.41 -11.55 -10.37
CA ILE A 195 1.81 -11.26 -9.05
C ILE A 195 1.09 -12.46 -8.40
N SER A 196 0.52 -13.40 -9.17
CA SER A 196 -0.12 -14.55 -8.53
C SER A 196 0.86 -15.56 -7.91
N ARG A 197 2.12 -15.61 -8.37
CA ARG A 197 3.25 -16.40 -7.82
C ARG A 197 4.60 -15.76 -8.20
N PRO A 198 5.03 -14.65 -7.58
CA PRO A 198 6.23 -13.92 -8.01
C PRO A 198 7.55 -14.57 -7.53
N GLY A 199 7.46 -15.52 -6.59
CA GLY A 199 8.56 -16.37 -6.14
C GLY A 199 9.04 -16.10 -4.72
N GLY A 200 8.69 -14.93 -4.15
CA GLY A 200 9.11 -14.54 -2.80
C GLY A 200 10.64 -14.41 -2.70
N ALA A 201 11.17 -14.54 -1.48
CA ALA A 201 12.61 -14.44 -1.21
C ALA A 201 13.46 -15.38 -2.10
N SER A 202 13.04 -16.64 -2.26
CA SER A 202 13.77 -17.66 -2.99
C SER A 202 12.86 -18.80 -3.48
N THR A 203 13.08 -19.27 -4.71
CA THR A 203 12.45 -20.49 -5.24
C THR A 203 13.30 -21.74 -4.97
N ASN A 204 14.24 -21.67 -4.01
CA ASN A 204 15.07 -22.78 -3.53
C ASN A 204 15.91 -23.48 -4.62
N ASP A 205 16.42 -22.68 -5.57
CA ASP A 205 17.20 -23.13 -6.74
C ASP A 205 16.39 -24.02 -7.73
N GLN A 206 15.06 -23.96 -7.68
CA GLN A 206 14.15 -24.66 -8.60
C GLN A 206 13.23 -23.68 -9.35
N GLU A 207 12.87 -24.01 -10.59
CA GLU A 207 11.96 -23.17 -11.38
C GLU A 207 10.50 -23.31 -10.89
N SER A 208 9.89 -22.18 -10.53
CA SER A 208 8.48 -22.05 -10.16
C SER A 208 7.62 -22.06 -11.43
N LEU A 209 7.30 -23.26 -11.91
CA LEU A 209 6.58 -23.51 -13.15
C LEU A 209 5.05 -23.52 -12.96
N VAL A 210 4.32 -22.79 -13.80
CA VAL A 210 2.84 -22.79 -13.82
C VAL A 210 2.25 -22.67 -15.24
N THR A 211 1.00 -23.12 -15.37
CA THR A 211 0.20 -23.00 -16.60
C THR A 211 -0.70 -21.77 -16.56
N ASN A 212 -1.36 -21.53 -15.42
CA ASN A 212 -2.10 -20.31 -15.12
C ASN A 212 -1.26 -19.38 -14.25
N ALA A 213 -1.27 -18.07 -14.55
CA ALA A 213 -0.69 -17.04 -13.70
C ALA A 213 -1.38 -15.70 -13.95
N THR A 214 -1.55 -14.88 -12.92
CA THR A 214 -1.82 -13.45 -13.12
C THR A 214 -0.49 -12.72 -13.14
N SER A 215 -0.29 -11.93 -14.19
CA SER A 215 0.87 -11.06 -14.37
C SER A 215 0.44 -9.60 -14.30
N MET A 216 1.34 -8.73 -13.84
CA MET A 216 1.19 -7.28 -13.87
C MET A 216 2.31 -6.69 -14.72
N PHE A 217 1.95 -5.76 -15.60
CA PHE A 217 2.86 -4.86 -16.29
C PHE A 217 2.41 -3.42 -16.02
N GLY A 218 3.36 -2.54 -15.70
CA GLY A 218 3.12 -1.12 -15.54
C GLY A 218 4.18 -0.30 -16.26
N SER A 219 3.83 0.93 -16.61
CA SER A 219 4.74 1.89 -17.23
C SER A 219 4.35 3.32 -16.91
N ARG A 220 5.34 4.18 -16.75
CA ARG A 220 5.18 5.64 -16.72
C ARG A 220 6.27 6.27 -17.57
N ALA A 221 5.92 7.26 -18.37
CA ALA A 221 6.86 8.05 -19.15
C ALA A 221 6.54 9.53 -19.01
N THR A 222 7.54 10.34 -18.66
CA THR A 222 7.40 11.80 -18.51
C THR A 222 8.30 12.55 -19.50
N ALA A 223 7.85 13.73 -19.91
CA ALA A 223 8.58 14.62 -20.82
C ALA A 223 8.46 16.08 -20.36
N GLN A 224 9.60 16.76 -20.21
CA GLN A 224 9.64 18.18 -19.85
C GLN A 224 9.45 19.05 -21.10
N VAL A 225 8.37 19.84 -21.13
CA VAL A 225 7.97 20.68 -22.26
C VAL A 225 8.32 22.14 -21.96
N GLY A 226 9.48 22.56 -22.45
CA GLY A 226 10.10 23.82 -22.04
C GLY A 226 10.76 23.68 -20.66
N ASP A 227 10.62 24.69 -19.82
CA ASP A 227 11.28 24.78 -18.50
C ASP A 227 10.27 24.91 -17.33
N PHE A 228 8.97 24.86 -17.63
CA PHE A 228 7.88 25.14 -16.68
C PHE A 228 6.76 24.08 -16.68
N ALA A 229 6.84 23.05 -17.53
CA ALA A 229 5.80 22.04 -17.66
C ALA A 229 6.39 20.63 -17.81
N THR A 230 5.79 19.65 -17.16
CA THR A 230 6.02 18.23 -17.37
C THR A 230 4.70 17.58 -17.77
N VAL A 231 4.72 16.77 -18.83
CA VAL A 231 3.59 15.88 -19.16
C VAL A 231 4.01 14.44 -18.90
N GLY A 232 3.11 13.65 -18.33
CA GLY A 232 3.32 12.23 -18.08
C GLY A 232 2.18 11.39 -18.61
N LEU A 233 2.51 10.19 -19.09
CA LEU A 233 1.55 9.14 -19.39
C LEU A 233 1.87 7.92 -18.53
N THR A 234 0.85 7.31 -17.97
CA THR A 234 0.92 6.11 -17.13
C THR A 234 0.03 5.02 -17.73
N MET A 235 0.43 3.76 -17.61
CA MET A 235 -0.39 2.60 -17.94
C MET A 235 -0.07 1.49 -16.96
N VAL A 236 -1.10 0.90 -16.35
CA VAL A 236 -0.97 -0.27 -15.46
C VAL A 236 -1.93 -1.35 -15.93
N ASN A 237 -1.49 -2.60 -15.94
CA ASN A 237 -2.28 -3.71 -16.42
C ASN A 237 -1.94 -5.00 -15.67
N ALA A 238 -2.87 -5.44 -14.82
CA ALA A 238 -2.87 -6.79 -14.27
C ALA A 238 -3.81 -7.67 -15.07
N HIS A 239 -3.39 -8.88 -15.43
CA HIS A 239 -4.18 -9.77 -16.27
C HIS A 239 -3.93 -11.26 -15.99
N GLN A 240 -4.99 -12.05 -16.09
CA GLN A 240 -4.94 -13.51 -16.10
C GLN A 240 -4.24 -13.96 -17.39
N SER A 241 -3.31 -14.91 -17.28
CA SER A 241 -2.60 -15.49 -18.42
C SER A 241 -2.63 -17.02 -18.34
N ASN A 242 -2.89 -17.65 -19.50
CA ASN A 242 -3.05 -19.09 -19.64
C ASN A 242 -2.11 -19.59 -20.74
N THR A 243 -1.03 -20.30 -20.35
CA THR A 243 0.02 -20.65 -21.30
C THR A 243 -0.33 -21.78 -22.26
N LEU A 244 -1.54 -22.35 -22.20
CA LEU A 244 -2.02 -23.31 -23.22
C LEU A 244 -2.60 -22.62 -24.47
N ILE A 245 -2.98 -21.35 -24.37
CA ILE A 245 -3.50 -20.56 -25.49
C ILE A 245 -2.34 -20.15 -26.41
N ASP A 246 -2.59 -20.06 -27.70
CA ASP A 246 -1.59 -19.62 -28.68
C ASP A 246 -1.31 -18.12 -28.51
N GLY A 247 -0.05 -17.76 -28.27
CA GLY A 247 0.35 -16.42 -27.83
C GLY A 247 0.13 -15.30 -28.87
N PHE A 248 -0.31 -15.63 -30.07
CA PHE A 248 -0.72 -14.68 -31.11
C PHE A 248 -2.23 -14.64 -31.38
N THR A 249 -3.05 -15.46 -30.68
CA THR A 249 -4.52 -15.45 -30.82
C THR A 249 -5.25 -14.75 -29.68
N GLY A 250 -4.63 -14.63 -28.52
CA GLY A 250 -5.15 -13.88 -27.38
C GLY A 250 -4.86 -12.37 -27.45
N ASN A 251 -5.44 -11.60 -26.53
CA ASN A 251 -5.12 -10.18 -26.36
C ASN A 251 -4.35 -9.97 -25.04
N PRO A 252 -3.04 -9.66 -25.08
CA PRO A 252 -2.19 -9.58 -23.88
C PRO A 252 -2.57 -8.43 -22.92
N PHE A 253 -3.44 -7.51 -23.33
CA PHE A 253 -3.88 -6.38 -22.51
C PHE A 253 -5.21 -6.59 -21.81
N THR A 254 -6.01 -7.58 -22.22
CA THR A 254 -7.31 -7.89 -21.59
C THR A 254 -7.30 -9.21 -20.81
N GLY A 255 -6.14 -9.87 -20.75
CA GLY A 255 -5.97 -11.20 -20.21
C GLY A 255 -6.72 -12.29 -20.97
N GLU A 256 -6.59 -13.52 -20.48
CA GLU A 256 -7.27 -14.71 -20.96
C GLU A 256 -7.83 -15.50 -19.77
N LEU A 257 -8.93 -16.22 -19.99
CA LEU A 257 -9.53 -17.09 -18.97
C LEU A 257 -8.54 -18.19 -18.56
N SER A 258 -8.51 -18.47 -17.25
CA SER A 258 -7.77 -19.62 -16.73
C SER A 258 -8.35 -20.94 -17.25
N VAL A 259 -7.58 -22.02 -17.13
CA VAL A 259 -8.03 -23.39 -17.46
C VAL A 259 -9.28 -23.80 -16.65
N ASP A 260 -9.42 -23.25 -15.44
CA ASP A 260 -10.54 -23.53 -14.55
C ASP A 260 -11.75 -22.62 -14.82
N GLN A 261 -11.53 -21.31 -15.02
CA GLN A 261 -12.59 -20.34 -15.37
C GLN A 261 -13.32 -20.68 -16.68
N ASN A 262 -12.65 -21.31 -17.65
CA ASN A 262 -13.20 -21.52 -18.99
C ASN A 262 -14.13 -22.75 -19.10
N GLN A 263 -15.17 -22.82 -18.26
CA GLN A 263 -16.24 -23.84 -18.36
C GLN A 263 -17.39 -23.41 -19.27
N THR A 264 -18.40 -24.27 -19.42
CA THR A 264 -19.71 -23.90 -19.98
C THR A 264 -20.62 -23.41 -18.86
N VAL A 265 -21.00 -22.13 -18.88
CA VAL A 265 -21.98 -21.55 -17.95
C VAL A 265 -23.38 -22.11 -18.22
N SER A 266 -24.09 -22.47 -17.15
CA SER A 266 -25.46 -22.99 -17.17
C SER A 266 -26.46 -22.04 -16.52
N ILE A 267 -26.00 -21.20 -15.58
CA ILE A 267 -26.84 -20.24 -14.86
C ILE A 267 -26.13 -18.88 -14.83
N VAL A 268 -26.86 -17.82 -15.16
CA VAL A 268 -26.47 -16.43 -14.81
C VAL A 268 -27.59 -15.82 -13.97
N GLU A 269 -27.23 -15.22 -12.85
CA GLU A 269 -28.15 -14.48 -11.99
C GLU A 269 -27.72 -13.02 -11.90
N ILE A 270 -28.70 -12.12 -12.04
CA ILE A 270 -28.53 -10.68 -11.82
C ILE A 270 -29.35 -10.29 -10.61
N VAL A 271 -28.76 -9.50 -9.70
CA VAL A 271 -29.44 -8.99 -8.51
C VAL A 271 -29.50 -7.47 -8.61
N LEU A 272 -30.71 -6.93 -8.48
CA LEU A 272 -30.97 -5.50 -8.42
C LEU A 272 -31.30 -5.13 -6.98
N ARG A 273 -30.71 -4.04 -6.50
CA ARG A 273 -30.82 -3.53 -5.12
C ARG A 273 -30.99 -2.01 -5.13
N ASP A 274 -31.49 -1.47 -4.03
CA ASP A 274 -31.27 -0.07 -3.67
C ASP A 274 -29.75 0.24 -3.55
N ASP A 275 -29.33 1.48 -3.82
CA ASP A 275 -27.97 1.96 -3.50
C ASP A 275 -27.94 2.69 -2.14
N SER A 276 -29.09 3.28 -1.75
CA SER A 276 -29.28 4.03 -0.50
C SER A 276 -30.32 3.37 0.43
N PRO A 277 -30.16 2.09 0.82
CA PRO A 277 -31.20 1.31 1.47
C PRO A 277 -31.68 1.83 2.84
N GLU A 278 -30.96 2.78 3.45
CA GLU A 278 -31.21 3.36 4.77
C GLU A 278 -32.52 4.16 4.83
N ASP A 279 -32.95 4.75 3.71
CA ASP A 279 -34.21 5.51 3.66
C ASP A 279 -35.45 4.65 3.35
N GLY A 280 -35.21 3.47 2.74
CA GLY A 280 -36.22 2.43 2.51
C GLY A 280 -37.28 2.74 1.46
N VAL A 281 -37.11 3.76 0.60
CA VAL A 281 -38.11 4.15 -0.42
C VAL A 281 -37.52 4.69 -1.72
N GLY A 282 -37.78 3.96 -2.82
CA GLY A 282 -37.47 4.42 -4.17
C GLY A 282 -36.17 3.86 -4.73
N GLY A 283 -35.84 2.61 -4.39
CA GLY A 283 -34.75 1.85 -5.00
C GLY A 283 -35.14 1.25 -6.36
N ALA A 284 -34.45 0.18 -6.76
CA ALA A 284 -34.30 -0.17 -8.18
C ALA A 284 -35.62 -0.50 -8.89
N ALA A 285 -36.01 0.35 -9.84
CA ALA A 285 -37.25 0.20 -10.61
C ALA A 285 -37.02 -0.60 -11.91
N PHE A 286 -37.32 -1.90 -11.89
CA PHE A 286 -37.11 -2.84 -12.99
C PHE A 286 -38.33 -3.00 -13.91
N PHE A 287 -38.19 -2.58 -15.17
CA PHE A 287 -39.23 -2.70 -16.20
C PHE A 287 -39.02 -3.98 -17.01
N SER A 288 -39.49 -5.10 -16.47
CA SER A 288 -39.44 -6.43 -17.10
C SER A 288 -39.99 -6.44 -18.53
N ALA A 289 -41.02 -5.63 -18.83
CA ALA A 289 -41.61 -5.50 -20.16
C ALA A 289 -40.65 -4.90 -21.21
N GLY A 290 -39.72 -4.02 -20.81
CA GLY A 290 -38.72 -3.41 -21.70
C GLY A 290 -37.40 -4.19 -21.80
N SER A 291 -37.03 -4.93 -20.74
CA SER A 291 -35.74 -5.63 -20.62
C SER A 291 -35.65 -6.88 -21.50
N ASP A 292 -34.45 -7.28 -21.97
CA ASP A 292 -34.25 -8.54 -22.72
C ASP A 292 -32.81 -9.07 -22.57
N ILE A 293 -32.62 -10.34 -22.94
CA ILE A 293 -31.31 -11.01 -23.05
C ILE A 293 -31.01 -11.27 -24.52
N ILE A 294 -29.78 -10.99 -24.97
CA ILE A 294 -29.32 -11.24 -26.34
C ILE A 294 -28.16 -12.22 -26.30
N ILE A 295 -28.38 -13.39 -26.90
CA ILE A 295 -27.43 -14.51 -26.91
C ILE A 295 -26.81 -14.55 -28.31
N THR A 296 -25.48 -14.48 -28.38
CA THR A 296 -24.73 -14.55 -29.65
C THR A 296 -23.96 -15.85 -29.69
N TYR A 297 -24.12 -16.63 -30.76
CA TYR A 297 -23.46 -17.94 -30.92
C TYR A 297 -22.13 -17.83 -31.68
N LEU A 298 -21.36 -18.92 -31.66
CA LEU A 298 -20.04 -19.01 -32.31
C LEU A 298 -20.08 -18.79 -33.83
N ASP A 299 -21.18 -19.14 -34.50
CA ASP A 299 -21.38 -18.92 -35.94
C ASP A 299 -21.80 -17.49 -36.31
N GLY A 300 -22.15 -16.67 -35.31
CA GLY A 300 -22.64 -15.30 -35.46
C GLY A 300 -24.15 -15.13 -35.53
N THR A 301 -24.94 -16.20 -35.36
CA THR A 301 -26.39 -16.08 -35.12
C THR A 301 -26.68 -15.41 -33.77
N GLN A 302 -27.86 -14.80 -33.65
CA GLN A 302 -28.28 -14.09 -32.44
C GLN A 302 -29.75 -14.37 -32.12
N ASP A 303 -30.01 -14.85 -30.89
CA ASP A 303 -31.35 -14.93 -30.32
C ASP A 303 -31.61 -13.73 -29.40
N ASN A 304 -32.88 -13.32 -29.34
CA ASN A 304 -33.39 -12.38 -28.34
C ASN A 304 -34.31 -13.19 -27.42
N GLY A 305 -34.11 -13.11 -26.11
CA GLY A 305 -34.76 -13.96 -25.11
C GLY A 305 -36.27 -13.98 -25.27
N LYS A 306 -36.91 -12.82 -25.32
CA LYS A 306 -38.36 -12.70 -25.54
C LYS A 306 -38.86 -13.32 -26.85
N ALA A 307 -38.05 -13.29 -27.92
CA ALA A 307 -38.42 -13.90 -29.19
C ALA A 307 -38.44 -15.44 -29.10
N ILE A 308 -37.46 -16.04 -28.40
CA ILE A 308 -37.42 -17.48 -28.11
C ILE A 308 -38.19 -17.87 -26.84
N ARG A 309 -38.84 -16.91 -26.16
CA ARG A 309 -39.49 -17.07 -24.83
C ARG A 309 -38.54 -17.67 -23.79
N PHE A 310 -37.31 -17.19 -23.76
CA PHE A 310 -36.35 -17.39 -22.68
C PHE A 310 -36.29 -16.09 -21.88
N GLU A 311 -37.03 -16.08 -20.78
CA GLU A 311 -37.19 -14.94 -19.87
C GLU A 311 -36.74 -15.42 -18.48
N PRO A 312 -36.22 -14.53 -17.61
CA PRO A 312 -35.69 -14.95 -16.31
C PRO A 312 -36.78 -15.50 -15.39
N ILE A 313 -36.39 -16.39 -14.49
CA ILE A 313 -37.12 -16.61 -13.24
C ILE A 313 -36.87 -15.36 -12.39
N ILE A 314 -37.96 -14.72 -11.95
CA ILE A 314 -37.90 -13.51 -11.13
C ILE A 314 -38.30 -13.87 -9.70
N GLU A 315 -37.45 -13.54 -8.74
CA GLU A 315 -37.67 -13.72 -7.30
C GLU A 315 -37.43 -12.39 -6.56
N GLY A 316 -38.20 -12.14 -5.51
CA GLY A 316 -38.22 -10.85 -4.80
C GLY A 316 -38.89 -9.70 -5.58
N GLY A 317 -38.85 -8.50 -5.00
CA GLY A 317 -39.34 -7.25 -5.58
C GLY A 317 -40.78 -6.89 -5.22
N LEU A 318 -41.01 -5.62 -4.91
CA LEU A 318 -42.34 -5.05 -4.67
C LEU A 318 -43.03 -4.70 -6.00
N VAL A 319 -44.30 -5.06 -6.15
CA VAL A 319 -45.05 -4.85 -7.41
C VAL A 319 -45.57 -3.42 -7.52
N GLY A 320 -44.95 -2.61 -8.38
CA GLY A 320 -45.37 -1.24 -8.70
C GLY A 320 -46.32 -1.16 -9.91
N GLU A 321 -46.60 0.06 -10.38
CA GLU A 321 -47.43 0.29 -11.59
C GLU A 321 -46.65 0.00 -12.88
N GLY A 322 -46.43 -1.28 -13.18
CA GLY A 322 -45.81 -1.76 -14.43
C GLY A 322 -44.31 -2.06 -14.34
N PHE A 323 -43.73 -1.97 -13.15
CA PHE A 323 -42.35 -2.32 -12.81
C PHE A 323 -42.31 -3.08 -11.46
N LEU A 324 -41.13 -3.62 -11.12
CA LEU A 324 -40.83 -4.13 -9.79
C LEU A 324 -39.86 -3.17 -9.10
N SER A 325 -40.05 -2.86 -7.82
CA SER A 325 -39.16 -2.01 -7.01
C SER A 325 -38.34 -2.87 -6.05
N ALA A 326 -37.04 -2.58 -5.90
CA ALA A 326 -36.18 -3.11 -4.85
C ALA A 326 -35.91 -1.99 -3.83
N ASP A 327 -36.90 -1.68 -2.99
CA ASP A 327 -36.84 -0.57 -2.03
C ASP A 327 -36.17 -1.02 -0.72
N GLY A 328 -35.16 -0.29 -0.26
CA GLY A 328 -34.44 -0.61 0.97
C GLY A 328 -33.69 -1.95 0.90
N ALA A 329 -33.95 -2.83 1.87
CA ALA A 329 -33.33 -4.15 1.95
C ALA A 329 -34.00 -5.24 1.08
N GLU A 330 -34.95 -4.87 0.20
CA GLU A 330 -35.54 -5.80 -0.78
C GLU A 330 -34.59 -5.98 -1.99
N GLU A 331 -34.59 -7.16 -2.61
CA GLU A 331 -33.80 -7.45 -3.82
C GLU A 331 -34.72 -7.94 -4.95
N ILE A 332 -34.39 -7.63 -6.21
CA ILE A 332 -34.98 -8.32 -7.38
C ILE A 332 -33.91 -9.23 -7.99
N ARG A 333 -34.15 -10.54 -7.95
CA ARG A 333 -33.26 -11.55 -8.54
C ARG A 333 -33.80 -12.03 -9.88
N LEU A 334 -32.96 -11.96 -10.91
CA LEU A 334 -33.26 -12.31 -12.30
C LEU A 334 -32.37 -13.48 -12.73
N ARG A 335 -32.89 -14.70 -12.63
CA ARG A 335 -32.14 -15.94 -12.87
C ARG A 335 -32.42 -16.53 -14.24
N TYR A 336 -31.38 -16.64 -15.07
CA TYR A 336 -31.41 -17.21 -16.41
C TYR A 336 -30.79 -18.60 -16.39
N ASP A 337 -31.59 -19.62 -16.69
CA ASP A 337 -31.21 -21.05 -16.69
C ASP A 337 -31.10 -21.57 -18.13
N PHE A 338 -29.87 -21.80 -18.60
CA PHE A 338 -29.58 -22.29 -19.95
C PHE A 338 -29.83 -23.80 -20.12
N ASP A 339 -30.05 -24.57 -19.05
CA ASP A 339 -30.54 -25.96 -19.13
C ASP A 339 -32.07 -26.03 -19.10
N SER A 340 -32.75 -24.89 -18.92
CA SER A 340 -34.21 -24.84 -18.88
C SER A 340 -34.85 -25.33 -20.20
N PRO A 341 -36.02 -25.99 -20.15
CA PRO A 341 -36.79 -26.33 -21.34
C PRO A 341 -37.22 -25.12 -22.18
N ALA A 342 -37.07 -23.89 -21.66
CA ALA A 342 -37.33 -22.65 -22.37
C ALA A 342 -36.21 -22.31 -23.37
N PHE A 343 -34.94 -22.45 -22.96
CA PHE A 343 -33.78 -22.29 -23.83
C PHE A 343 -33.62 -23.53 -24.74
N VAL A 344 -33.45 -24.72 -24.17
CA VAL A 344 -33.03 -25.96 -24.86
C VAL A 344 -33.93 -26.36 -26.04
N ASN A 345 -35.21 -26.01 -26.04
CA ASN A 345 -36.15 -26.34 -27.12
C ASN A 345 -36.40 -25.22 -28.14
N ARG A 346 -35.83 -24.02 -27.95
CA ARG A 346 -36.18 -22.81 -28.73
C ARG A 346 -34.98 -21.94 -29.15
N ALA A 347 -33.82 -22.14 -28.55
CA ALA A 347 -32.56 -21.54 -28.93
C ALA A 347 -32.09 -21.98 -30.33
N SER A 348 -31.32 -21.11 -31.00
CA SER A 348 -30.69 -21.36 -32.31
C SER A 348 -29.45 -22.27 -32.24
N GLY A 349 -28.81 -22.37 -31.07
CA GLY A 349 -27.65 -23.23 -30.78
C GLY A 349 -27.62 -23.67 -29.31
N THR A 350 -26.72 -24.60 -28.94
CA THR A 350 -26.63 -25.09 -27.55
C THR A 350 -25.86 -24.11 -26.64
N LYS A 351 -25.86 -24.34 -25.32
CA LYS A 351 -25.14 -23.45 -24.38
C LYS A 351 -23.62 -23.48 -24.59
N GLU A 352 -23.08 -24.62 -25.05
CA GLU A 352 -21.68 -24.79 -25.46
C GLU A 352 -21.34 -23.99 -26.75
N GLU A 353 -22.34 -23.56 -27.51
CA GLU A 353 -22.17 -22.76 -28.72
C GLU A 353 -22.33 -21.24 -28.45
N ILE A 354 -22.65 -20.83 -27.22
CA ILE A 354 -22.77 -19.41 -26.84
C ILE A 354 -21.38 -18.76 -26.82
N LYS A 355 -21.19 -17.76 -27.68
CA LYS A 355 -19.97 -16.94 -27.74
C LYS A 355 -20.01 -15.79 -26.73
N LYS A 356 -21.21 -15.28 -26.45
CA LYS A 356 -21.45 -14.09 -25.62
C LYS A 356 -22.92 -14.02 -25.19
N VAL A 357 -23.16 -13.53 -23.98
CA VAL A 357 -24.48 -13.10 -23.48
C VAL A 357 -24.45 -11.60 -23.19
N GLU A 358 -25.42 -10.86 -23.71
CA GLU A 358 -25.65 -9.44 -23.46
C GLU A 358 -26.99 -9.24 -22.78
N PHE A 359 -26.99 -8.61 -21.60
CA PHE A 359 -28.22 -8.21 -20.91
C PHE A 359 -28.55 -6.76 -21.26
N ARG A 360 -29.85 -6.47 -21.35
CA ARG A 360 -30.39 -5.11 -21.51
C ARG A 360 -31.51 -4.94 -20.50
N LEU A 361 -31.23 -4.25 -19.42
CA LEU A 361 -32.15 -4.03 -18.31
C LEU A 361 -32.70 -2.61 -18.41
N VAL A 362 -34.01 -2.47 -18.45
CA VAL A 362 -34.66 -1.16 -18.38
C VAL A 362 -34.85 -0.84 -16.90
N LEU A 363 -34.03 0.09 -16.41
CA LEU A 363 -33.88 0.46 -15.00
C LEU A 363 -34.07 1.96 -14.84
N GLY A 364 -34.71 2.35 -13.74
CA GLY A 364 -34.72 3.71 -13.22
C GLY A 364 -34.70 3.68 -11.70
N ASN A 365 -34.90 4.85 -11.10
CA ASN A 365 -34.70 5.09 -9.66
C ASN A 365 -33.24 4.88 -9.22
N ASP A 366 -32.99 4.89 -7.92
CA ASP A 366 -31.71 4.53 -7.32
C ASP A 366 -31.50 3.02 -7.46
N TYR A 367 -30.35 2.57 -7.94
CA TYR A 367 -30.13 1.15 -8.20
C TYR A 367 -28.66 0.74 -8.16
N GLN A 368 -28.43 -0.51 -7.74
CA GLN A 368 -27.24 -1.29 -8.06
C GLN A 368 -27.57 -2.48 -8.96
N VAL A 369 -26.64 -2.85 -9.83
CA VAL A 369 -26.72 -4.04 -10.70
C VAL A 369 -25.54 -4.95 -10.39
N TRP A 370 -25.82 -6.07 -9.74
CA TRP A 370 -24.86 -7.13 -9.43
C TRP A 370 -25.07 -8.34 -10.33
N VAL A 371 -24.01 -9.08 -10.66
CA VAL A 371 -24.09 -10.31 -11.48
C VAL A 371 -23.27 -11.46 -10.89
N THR A 372 -23.75 -12.69 -11.09
CA THR A 372 -23.05 -13.94 -10.75
C THR A 372 -23.47 -15.11 -11.65
N SER A 373 -22.85 -16.27 -11.47
CA SER A 373 -23.07 -17.48 -12.28
C SER A 373 -22.66 -18.77 -11.58
N ASP A 374 -22.94 -19.91 -12.23
CA ASP A 374 -22.37 -21.23 -11.87
C ASP A 374 -20.86 -21.37 -12.20
N SER A 375 -20.16 -20.28 -12.52
CA SER A 375 -18.70 -20.23 -12.71
C SER A 375 -18.02 -19.05 -12.00
N GLN A 376 -18.74 -18.32 -11.15
CA GLN A 376 -18.24 -17.19 -10.35
C GLN A 376 -18.44 -17.50 -8.87
N LEU A 377 -17.57 -18.36 -8.31
CA LEU A 377 -17.81 -19.07 -7.04
C LEU A 377 -16.81 -18.71 -5.95
N ASN A 378 -17.19 -18.94 -4.68
CA ASN A 378 -16.25 -19.05 -3.56
C ASN A 378 -15.74 -20.51 -3.40
N ALA A 379 -14.84 -20.75 -2.45
CA ALA A 379 -14.29 -22.08 -2.15
C ALA A 379 -15.32 -23.10 -1.63
N SER A 380 -16.51 -22.66 -1.18
CA SER A 380 -17.65 -23.53 -0.85
C SER A 380 -18.44 -23.98 -2.09
N GLY A 381 -18.21 -23.35 -3.24
CA GLY A 381 -18.99 -23.56 -4.47
C GLY A 381 -20.26 -22.71 -4.56
N GLU A 382 -20.37 -21.65 -3.75
CA GLU A 382 -21.50 -20.72 -3.72
C GLU A 382 -21.24 -19.52 -4.64
N SER A 383 -22.27 -19.01 -5.31
CA SER A 383 -22.13 -17.97 -6.34
C SER A 383 -21.95 -16.57 -5.74
N VAL A 384 -20.79 -15.95 -5.99
CA VAL A 384 -20.39 -14.64 -5.46
C VAL A 384 -20.87 -13.53 -6.38
N LEU A 385 -21.49 -12.48 -5.83
CA LEU A 385 -21.97 -11.32 -6.60
C LEU A 385 -20.85 -10.30 -6.86
N LEU A 386 -20.76 -9.80 -8.09
CA LEU A 386 -19.87 -8.68 -8.46
C LEU A 386 -20.68 -7.53 -9.06
N LEU A 387 -20.33 -6.29 -8.68
CA LEU A 387 -20.98 -5.06 -9.15
C LEU A 387 -20.66 -4.79 -10.63
N VAL A 388 -21.66 -4.35 -11.39
CA VAL A 388 -21.55 -4.02 -12.81
C VAL A 388 -21.80 -2.52 -13.07
N ALA A 389 -22.82 -1.98 -12.40
CA ALA A 389 -23.24 -0.58 -12.51
C ALA A 389 -24.07 -0.18 -11.28
N GLN A 390 -24.12 1.12 -11.01
CA GLN A 390 -25.09 1.73 -10.09
C GLN A 390 -25.68 3.01 -10.71
N ALA A 391 -26.60 3.66 -10.02
CA ALA A 391 -27.17 4.94 -10.42
C ALA A 391 -26.21 6.12 -10.14
N GLU A 392 -26.49 7.28 -10.76
CA GLU A 392 -25.95 8.57 -10.34
C GLU A 392 -27.04 9.29 -9.53
N GLY A 393 -26.76 9.54 -8.26
CA GLY A 393 -27.69 10.14 -7.30
C GLY A 393 -28.88 9.26 -6.92
N ASN A 394 -29.34 9.43 -5.68
CA ASN A 394 -30.54 8.77 -5.17
C ASN A 394 -31.81 9.42 -5.80
N VAL A 395 -32.29 8.80 -6.88
CA VAL A 395 -33.45 9.22 -7.70
C VAL A 395 -34.66 8.33 -7.39
N ARG A 396 -35.86 8.89 -7.23
CA ARG A 396 -37.04 8.12 -6.77
C ARG A 396 -38.29 8.26 -7.66
N ASP A 397 -38.20 9.02 -8.73
CA ASP A 397 -39.32 9.42 -9.58
C ASP A 397 -39.22 8.89 -11.04
N ASN A 398 -38.32 7.93 -11.28
CA ASN A 398 -38.01 7.33 -12.58
C ASN A 398 -37.52 8.34 -13.65
N THR A 399 -37.06 9.55 -13.29
CA THR A 399 -36.53 10.51 -14.28
C THR A 399 -35.23 10.07 -14.96
N ASN A 400 -34.45 9.18 -14.33
CA ASN A 400 -33.22 8.59 -14.85
C ASN A 400 -33.44 7.29 -15.67
N LEU A 401 -34.69 6.93 -16.03
CA LEU A 401 -35.05 5.69 -16.71
C LEU A 401 -34.25 5.44 -18.00
N GLN A 402 -33.43 4.39 -18.00
CA GLN A 402 -32.49 4.07 -19.07
C GLN A 402 -32.37 2.56 -19.36
N ILE A 403 -31.57 2.18 -20.36
CA ILE A 403 -31.33 0.77 -20.74
C ILE A 403 -29.90 0.36 -20.38
N VAL A 404 -29.67 0.01 -19.11
CA VAL A 404 -28.39 -0.51 -18.62
C VAL A 404 -28.08 -1.81 -19.36
N SER A 405 -27.04 -1.77 -20.21
CA SER A 405 -26.74 -2.87 -21.13
C SER A 405 -25.29 -3.31 -21.00
N PHE A 406 -25.04 -4.59 -20.72
CA PHE A 406 -23.71 -5.14 -20.46
C PHE A 406 -23.56 -6.57 -20.98
N ASP A 407 -22.33 -6.99 -21.26
CA ASP A 407 -22.02 -8.38 -21.58
C ASP A 407 -21.56 -9.09 -20.30
N TYR A 408 -22.13 -10.25 -19.98
CA TYR A 408 -21.67 -11.06 -18.85
C TYR A 408 -20.38 -11.83 -19.21
N GLY A 409 -19.48 -11.95 -18.24
CA GLY A 409 -18.27 -12.77 -18.30
C GLY A 409 -17.50 -12.71 -17.00
N LEU A 410 -16.52 -13.61 -16.83
CA LEU A 410 -15.66 -13.66 -15.64
C LEU A 410 -14.52 -12.63 -15.76
N PRO A 411 -14.03 -12.05 -14.64
CA PRO A 411 -12.88 -11.15 -14.62
C PRO A 411 -11.60 -11.77 -15.22
N THR A 412 -10.95 -11.03 -16.13
CA THR A 412 -9.69 -11.45 -16.79
C THR A 412 -8.59 -10.38 -16.84
N SER A 413 -8.88 -9.10 -16.56
CA SER A 413 -7.85 -8.08 -16.38
C SER A 413 -8.36 -6.80 -15.71
N THR A 414 -7.52 -6.18 -14.90
CA THR A 414 -7.65 -4.77 -14.45
C THR A 414 -6.66 -3.94 -15.28
N GLN A 415 -7.12 -2.88 -15.95
CA GLN A 415 -6.28 -1.99 -16.74
C GLN A 415 -6.57 -0.52 -16.42
N ILE A 416 -5.52 0.26 -16.14
CA ILE A 416 -5.63 1.69 -15.90
C ILE A 416 -4.75 2.44 -16.91
N TRP A 417 -5.31 3.47 -17.54
CA TRP A 417 -4.59 4.41 -18.41
C TRP A 417 -4.67 5.81 -17.82
N GLY A 418 -3.52 6.42 -17.56
CA GLY A 418 -3.42 7.71 -16.88
C GLY A 418 -2.64 8.77 -17.64
N ALA A 419 -3.02 10.03 -17.41
CA ALA A 419 -2.32 11.21 -17.93
C ALA A 419 -2.11 12.23 -16.82
N THR A 420 -0.88 12.73 -16.69
CA THR A 420 -0.51 13.75 -15.69
C THR A 420 0.03 15.02 -16.35
N LEU A 421 -0.33 16.18 -15.80
CA LEU A 421 0.19 17.50 -16.18
C LEU A 421 0.69 18.24 -14.94
N GLU A 422 1.98 18.54 -14.91
CA GLU A 422 2.62 19.35 -13.90
C GLU A 422 2.99 20.71 -14.52
N LEU A 423 2.67 21.82 -13.85
CA LEU A 423 3.12 23.16 -14.22
C LEU A 423 3.80 23.81 -13.03
N GLN A 424 4.96 24.42 -13.23
CA GLN A 424 5.75 25.07 -12.18
C GLN A 424 5.88 26.57 -12.47
N GLN A 425 5.54 27.39 -11.46
CA GLN A 425 5.66 28.85 -11.44
C GLN A 425 4.96 29.60 -12.59
N VAL A 426 3.98 28.98 -13.25
CA VAL A 426 3.22 29.60 -14.36
C VAL A 426 2.35 30.73 -13.81
N LEU A 427 2.74 31.98 -14.12
CA LEU A 427 2.19 33.21 -13.51
C LEU A 427 2.33 33.24 -11.96
N GLY A 428 3.26 32.45 -11.42
CA GLY A 428 3.45 32.24 -9.98
C GLY A 428 2.45 31.25 -9.35
N PHE A 429 1.76 30.43 -10.15
CA PHE A 429 1.04 29.24 -9.69
C PHE A 429 1.85 27.98 -9.98
N ASP A 430 1.74 26.99 -9.10
CA ASP A 430 2.17 25.61 -9.32
C ASP A 430 0.91 24.74 -9.42
N PHE A 431 0.85 23.85 -10.41
CA PHE A 431 -0.30 23.00 -10.70
C PHE A 431 0.13 21.54 -10.86
N TYR A 432 -0.66 20.63 -10.31
CA TYR A 432 -0.64 19.21 -10.61
C TYR A 432 -2.04 18.80 -11.10
N GLY A 433 -2.12 17.92 -12.07
CA GLY A 433 -3.38 17.29 -12.47
C GLY A 433 -3.15 15.89 -12.99
N GLU A 434 -4.05 14.98 -12.66
CA GLU A 434 -4.02 13.56 -13.03
C GLU A 434 -5.42 13.13 -13.46
N TYR A 435 -5.51 12.36 -14.55
CA TYR A 435 -6.77 11.86 -15.10
C TYR A 435 -6.56 10.44 -15.62
N ASP A 436 -7.30 9.50 -15.04
CA ASP A 436 -7.18 8.05 -15.22
C ASP A 436 -8.49 7.41 -15.69
N PHE A 437 -8.36 6.34 -16.49
CA PHE A 437 -9.44 5.49 -16.94
C PHE A 437 -9.17 4.04 -16.54
N ASN A 438 -10.00 3.48 -15.65
CA ASN A 438 -9.98 2.09 -15.22
C ASN A 438 -10.93 1.22 -16.06
N TYR A 439 -10.43 0.12 -16.61
CA TYR A 439 -11.16 -0.89 -17.37
C TYR A 439 -11.02 -2.25 -16.66
N ASN A 440 -12.11 -2.72 -16.06
CA ASN A 440 -12.20 -4.06 -15.49
C ASN A 440 -12.76 -5.00 -16.56
N TYR A 441 -11.86 -5.71 -17.24
CA TYR A 441 -12.17 -6.55 -18.39
C TYR A 441 -12.70 -7.92 -17.99
N THR A 442 -13.81 -8.31 -18.61
CA THR A 442 -14.46 -9.63 -18.47
C THR A 442 -14.51 -10.39 -19.79
N LYS A 443 -14.56 -11.73 -19.71
CA LYS A 443 -14.75 -12.63 -20.86
C LYS A 443 -15.80 -13.71 -20.56
N TYR A 444 -16.75 -13.91 -21.47
CA TYR A 444 -17.71 -15.00 -21.36
C TYR A 444 -16.99 -16.36 -21.52
N PRO A 445 -17.11 -17.30 -20.58
CA PRO A 445 -16.40 -18.58 -20.64
C PRO A 445 -17.06 -19.58 -21.60
N ASN A 446 -16.25 -20.31 -22.36
CA ASN A 446 -16.71 -21.32 -23.31
C ASN A 446 -15.55 -22.29 -23.67
N VAL A 447 -15.77 -23.60 -23.44
CA VAL A 447 -14.79 -24.68 -23.69
C VAL A 447 -14.44 -24.94 -25.17
N VAL A 448 -15.32 -24.55 -26.10
CA VAL A 448 -15.16 -24.72 -27.56
C VAL A 448 -14.48 -23.50 -28.19
N ALA A 449 -14.67 -22.32 -27.61
CA ALA A 449 -14.12 -21.07 -28.10
C ALA A 449 -12.59 -21.00 -27.92
N LYS A 450 -11.88 -20.72 -29.00
CA LYS A 450 -10.42 -20.47 -28.99
C LYS A 450 -10.06 -19.00 -28.73
N THR A 451 -11.03 -18.11 -28.84
CA THR A 451 -10.88 -16.65 -28.75
C THR A 451 -12.17 -16.04 -28.20
N HIS A 452 -12.15 -15.55 -26.97
CA HIS A 452 -13.33 -15.02 -26.29
C HIS A 452 -13.46 -13.51 -26.50
N THR A 453 -14.69 -12.99 -26.50
CA THR A 453 -14.92 -11.54 -26.64
C THR A 453 -14.78 -10.84 -25.30
N THR A 454 -13.92 -9.82 -25.22
CA THR A 454 -13.72 -9.01 -24.02
C THR A 454 -14.76 -7.89 -23.90
N PHE A 455 -15.35 -7.72 -22.71
CA PHE A 455 -16.17 -6.57 -22.34
C PHE A 455 -15.64 -5.85 -21.10
N SER A 456 -16.18 -4.67 -20.75
CA SER A 456 -15.85 -3.87 -19.54
C SER A 456 -16.89 -2.77 -19.39
N GLY A 457 -17.27 -2.45 -18.14
CA GLY A 457 -18.29 -1.45 -17.79
C GLY A 457 -19.67 -1.82 -18.33
N ILE A 458 -20.37 -0.82 -18.87
CA ILE A 458 -21.66 -0.95 -19.58
C ILE A 458 -21.56 -0.43 -21.03
N ARG A 459 -22.66 -0.40 -21.78
CA ARG A 459 -22.70 0.16 -23.13
C ARG A 459 -22.88 1.68 -23.08
N GLY A 460 -21.95 2.38 -23.71
CA GLY A 460 -21.87 3.85 -23.69
C GLY A 460 -20.76 4.31 -22.76
N ASP A 461 -20.66 3.68 -21.60
CA ASP A 461 -19.66 3.93 -20.57
C ASP A 461 -18.93 2.63 -20.19
N ARG A 462 -17.65 2.53 -20.56
CA ARG A 462 -16.86 1.28 -20.48
C ARG A 462 -15.71 1.33 -19.48
N ALA A 463 -15.50 2.45 -18.82
CA ALA A 463 -14.36 2.72 -17.97
C ALA A 463 -14.75 3.63 -16.81
N ALA A 464 -14.40 3.23 -15.60
CA ALA A 464 -14.52 4.10 -14.44
C ALA A 464 -13.45 5.19 -14.52
N ALA A 465 -13.83 6.46 -14.39
CA ALA A 465 -12.91 7.59 -14.47
C ALA A 465 -12.51 8.07 -13.07
N ALA A 466 -11.23 8.38 -12.88
CA ALA A 466 -10.73 9.07 -11.70
C ALA A 466 -9.94 10.29 -12.14
N TRP A 467 -10.11 11.43 -11.48
CA TRP A 467 -9.26 12.59 -11.72
C TRP A 467 -9.10 13.45 -10.48
N MET A 468 -7.95 14.12 -10.40
CA MET A 468 -7.68 15.17 -9.41
C MET A 468 -6.88 16.30 -10.03
N MET A 469 -7.01 17.51 -9.47
CA MET A 469 -6.15 18.64 -9.78
C MET A 469 -5.90 19.50 -8.55
N ASN A 470 -4.64 19.89 -8.35
CA ASN A 470 -4.17 20.75 -7.26
C ASN A 470 -3.54 22.01 -7.86
N LEU A 471 -3.98 23.19 -7.41
CA LEU A 471 -3.51 24.49 -7.86
C LEU A 471 -3.10 25.33 -6.65
N SER A 472 -1.80 25.58 -6.50
CA SER A 472 -1.25 26.35 -5.37
C SER A 472 -0.52 27.62 -5.84
N ARG A 473 -0.41 28.59 -4.93
CA ARG A 473 0.35 29.83 -5.14
C ARG A 473 0.76 30.47 -3.83
N VAL A 474 2.07 30.64 -3.65
CA VAL A 474 2.66 31.40 -2.54
C VAL A 474 3.18 32.75 -3.08
N ALA A 475 2.58 33.85 -2.64
CA ALA A 475 2.86 35.21 -3.10
C ALA A 475 2.86 36.18 -1.91
N PHE A 476 3.85 36.02 -1.02
CA PHE A 476 3.92 36.67 0.29
C PHE A 476 3.57 38.18 0.24
N PRO A 477 2.67 38.67 1.11
CA PRO A 477 2.10 37.99 2.28
C PRO A 477 0.93 37.03 1.99
N PHE A 478 0.47 36.90 0.74
CA PHE A 478 -0.70 36.09 0.40
C PHE A 478 -0.34 34.66 0.00
N PHE A 479 -1.27 33.74 0.22
CA PHE A 479 -1.21 32.38 -0.31
C PHE A 479 -2.61 31.92 -0.77
N PHE A 480 -2.62 30.96 -1.69
CA PHE A 480 -3.81 30.28 -2.19
C PHE A 480 -3.50 28.81 -2.45
N PHE A 481 -4.47 27.96 -2.19
CA PHE A 481 -4.52 26.56 -2.60
C PHE A 481 -5.95 26.21 -3.00
N GLY A 482 -6.10 25.37 -4.03
CA GLY A 482 -7.36 24.72 -4.33
C GLY A 482 -7.12 23.36 -4.98
N GLU A 483 -7.83 22.35 -4.48
CA GLU A 483 -7.92 21.01 -5.03
C GLU A 483 -9.33 20.73 -5.54
N ALA A 484 -9.46 19.86 -6.53
CA ALA A 484 -10.74 19.35 -7.01
C ALA A 484 -10.57 17.95 -7.62
N TYR A 485 -11.57 17.10 -7.45
CA TYR A 485 -11.48 15.66 -7.72
C TYR A 485 -12.83 15.03 -8.03
N SER A 486 -12.79 13.85 -8.64
CA SER A 486 -13.94 12.94 -8.76
C SER A 486 -13.43 11.52 -8.99
N MET A 487 -13.92 10.59 -8.18
CA MET A 487 -13.53 9.18 -8.16
C MET A 487 -14.74 8.30 -8.45
N ASP A 488 -14.91 7.82 -9.69
CA ASP A 488 -16.03 6.94 -10.06
C ASP A 488 -16.18 5.76 -9.06
N PRO A 489 -17.40 5.42 -8.59
CA PRO A 489 -17.61 4.39 -7.57
C PRO A 489 -16.96 3.02 -7.89
N ARG A 490 -16.89 2.71 -9.18
CA ARG A 490 -16.38 1.46 -9.76
C ARG A 490 -14.87 1.52 -10.04
N TYR A 491 -14.23 2.67 -9.84
CA TYR A 491 -12.79 2.83 -10.01
C TYR A 491 -12.07 1.91 -9.03
N SER A 492 -11.11 1.13 -9.52
CA SER A 492 -10.46 0.13 -8.69
C SER A 492 -9.08 -0.26 -9.17
N THR A 493 -8.09 -0.11 -8.30
CA THR A 493 -6.74 -0.68 -8.46
C THR A 493 -6.70 -2.19 -8.15
N ARG A 494 -7.82 -2.78 -7.71
CA ARG A 494 -7.97 -4.19 -7.36
C ARG A 494 -7.83 -5.12 -8.55
N THR A 495 -7.14 -6.24 -8.37
CA THR A 495 -7.05 -7.31 -9.38
C THR A 495 -7.23 -8.71 -8.79
N PHE A 496 -8.11 -9.50 -9.40
CA PHE A 496 -8.28 -10.91 -9.09
C PHE A 496 -7.11 -11.75 -9.61
N THR A 497 -6.73 -12.78 -8.87
CA THR A 497 -5.52 -13.56 -9.14
C THR A 497 -5.75 -15.07 -9.13
N ALA A 498 -5.45 -15.73 -10.25
CA ALA A 498 -5.59 -17.18 -10.40
C ALA A 498 -4.56 -17.95 -9.58
N GLN A 499 -4.99 -19.07 -8.97
CA GLN A 499 -4.09 -20.11 -8.49
C GLN A 499 -3.54 -20.96 -9.66
N GLY A 500 -2.64 -21.91 -9.37
CA GLY A 500 -1.86 -22.62 -10.41
C GLY A 500 -2.67 -23.62 -11.23
N ASP A 501 -3.71 -24.18 -10.62
CA ASP A 501 -4.81 -24.94 -11.24
C ASP A 501 -5.66 -24.06 -12.17
N GLY A 502 -5.90 -22.81 -11.74
CA GLY A 502 -6.65 -21.78 -12.43
C GLY A 502 -7.78 -21.18 -11.59
N PHE A 503 -8.10 -21.77 -10.44
CA PHE A 503 -9.23 -21.34 -9.62
C PHE A 503 -9.09 -19.90 -9.14
N ILE A 504 -10.22 -19.22 -9.03
CA ILE A 504 -10.38 -17.91 -8.39
C ILE A 504 -11.56 -18.02 -7.44
N ASP A 505 -11.29 -17.91 -6.15
CA ASP A 505 -12.30 -17.51 -5.18
C ASP A 505 -12.54 -16.00 -5.38
N TYR A 506 -13.79 -15.58 -5.56
CA TYR A 506 -14.13 -14.16 -5.74
C TYR A 506 -14.47 -13.45 -4.41
N GLU A 507 -14.50 -14.18 -3.29
CA GLU A 507 -14.80 -13.70 -1.93
C GLU A 507 -13.52 -13.67 -1.04
N ASP A 508 -12.58 -14.61 -1.21
CA ASP A 508 -11.30 -14.61 -0.46
C ASP A 508 -10.28 -13.59 -0.99
N GLU A 509 -10.32 -12.38 -0.44
CA GLU A 509 -9.39 -11.30 -0.77
C GLU A 509 -7.92 -11.64 -0.43
N ARG A 510 -7.70 -12.37 0.67
CA ARG A 510 -6.36 -12.64 1.23
C ARG A 510 -5.56 -13.61 0.37
N ILE A 511 -6.25 -14.51 -0.34
CA ILE A 511 -5.62 -15.48 -1.25
C ILE A 511 -5.85 -15.10 -2.71
N HIS A 512 -6.93 -14.42 -3.09
CA HIS A 512 -7.25 -14.18 -4.51
C HIS A 512 -7.23 -12.73 -4.98
N VAL A 513 -6.97 -11.74 -4.11
CA VAL A 513 -6.82 -10.34 -4.50
C VAL A 513 -5.40 -9.82 -4.28
N VAL A 514 -5.00 -8.90 -5.15
CA VAL A 514 -3.85 -7.99 -5.03
C VAL A 514 -4.37 -6.60 -5.39
N GLU A 515 -4.04 -5.57 -4.62
CA GLU A 515 -4.30 -4.18 -5.02
C GLU A 515 -3.12 -3.65 -5.86
N LEU A 516 -3.31 -2.62 -6.69
CA LEU A 516 -2.20 -1.96 -7.42
C LEU A 516 -1.72 -0.68 -6.71
N VAL A 517 -2.59 -0.06 -5.93
CA VAL A 517 -2.27 0.91 -4.87
C VAL A 517 -2.57 0.18 -3.57
N GLU A 518 -1.61 0.07 -2.64
CA GLU A 518 -1.91 -0.49 -1.32
C GLU A 518 -2.70 0.49 -0.45
N ASP A 519 -3.26 -0.09 0.59
CA ASP A 519 -3.60 0.48 1.91
C ASP A 519 -2.32 0.43 2.79
N ASN A 520 -1.81 1.61 3.18
CA ASN A 520 -0.56 1.81 3.93
C ASN A 520 -0.54 3.18 4.64
N ASP A 521 -1.54 3.47 5.48
CA ASP A 521 -1.83 4.82 6.02
C ASP A 521 -0.64 5.46 6.78
N ASP A 522 0.30 4.67 7.35
CA ASP A 522 1.49 5.17 8.06
C ASP A 522 2.77 5.35 7.19
N GLN A 523 2.72 4.94 5.92
CA GLN A 523 3.77 5.12 4.89
C GLN A 523 5.11 4.40 5.14
N ASP A 524 5.09 3.26 5.84
CA ASP A 524 6.25 2.46 6.22
C ASP A 524 6.84 1.54 5.10
N GLU A 525 7.25 0.29 5.42
CA GLU A 525 7.60 -0.74 4.43
C GLU A 525 6.60 -1.92 4.33
N PHE A 526 5.45 -1.93 4.99
CA PHE A 526 4.53 -3.06 5.10
C PHE A 526 3.08 -2.66 4.76
N PRO A 527 2.45 -3.25 3.72
CA PRO A 527 1.02 -3.02 3.48
C PRO A 527 0.17 -3.46 4.68
N ASP A 528 -0.82 -2.66 5.03
CA ASP A 528 -1.65 -2.87 6.23
C ASP A 528 -2.59 -4.06 6.01
N THR A 529 -3.33 -4.04 4.90
CA THR A 529 -4.19 -5.16 4.53
C THR A 529 -3.44 -6.43 4.11
N VAL A 530 -3.93 -7.55 4.60
CA VAL A 530 -3.53 -8.89 4.17
C VAL A 530 -4.02 -9.14 2.73
N ARG A 531 -3.10 -9.24 1.77
CA ARG A 531 -3.35 -9.57 0.35
C ARG A 531 -2.43 -10.69 -0.13
N LYS A 532 -2.62 -11.22 -1.35
CA LYS A 532 -1.88 -12.42 -1.84
C LYS A 532 -0.36 -12.25 -1.86
N ASP A 533 0.13 -11.07 -2.19
CA ASP A 533 1.56 -10.71 -2.22
C ASP A 533 2.12 -10.32 -0.83
N TRP A 534 1.25 -10.01 0.13
CA TRP A 534 1.60 -9.76 1.54
C TRP A 534 0.67 -10.48 2.52
N GLN A 535 0.85 -11.79 2.64
CA GLN A 535 0.01 -12.66 3.50
C GLN A 535 0.32 -12.59 5.00
N VAL A 536 1.13 -11.61 5.44
CA VAL A 536 1.44 -11.40 6.86
C VAL A 536 0.51 -10.32 7.45
N GLY A 537 0.16 -9.30 6.67
CA GLY A 537 -0.37 -8.03 7.17
C GLY A 537 0.69 -7.26 7.97
N ASP A 538 0.41 -6.01 8.31
CA ASP A 538 1.20 -5.33 9.33
C ASP A 538 0.57 -5.45 10.74
N PRO A 539 1.36 -5.73 11.81
CA PRO A 539 0.85 -5.81 13.18
C PRO A 539 0.93 -4.49 13.96
N SER A 540 1.26 -3.36 13.33
CA SER A 540 1.74 -2.13 13.99
C SER A 540 1.44 -0.86 13.18
N VAL A 541 0.30 -0.80 12.49
CA VAL A 541 -0.17 0.36 11.73
C VAL A 541 -0.35 1.59 12.64
N PHE A 542 0.37 2.68 12.35
CA PHE A 542 0.42 3.88 13.20
C PHE A 542 0.35 5.22 12.41
N PRO A 543 -0.77 5.56 11.75
CA PRO A 543 -0.82 6.69 10.81
C PRO A 543 -0.59 8.04 11.47
N GLY A 544 0.44 8.75 11.01
CA GLY A 544 0.91 9.99 11.63
C GLY A 544 1.41 9.85 13.08
N TRP A 545 1.37 8.64 13.66
CA TRP A 545 1.72 8.30 15.04
C TRP A 545 3.15 7.72 15.17
N ASP A 546 3.90 7.58 14.07
CA ASP A 546 5.36 7.30 14.04
C ASP A 546 6.07 8.39 13.22
N GLU A 547 6.40 9.54 13.83
CA GLU A 547 7.13 10.64 13.16
C GLU A 547 8.62 10.35 12.91
N ASN A 548 9.17 9.28 13.52
CA ASN A 548 10.57 8.87 13.44
C ASN A 548 10.83 7.71 12.47
N ASN A 549 9.78 7.06 11.95
CA ASN A 549 9.82 5.86 11.12
C ASN A 549 10.64 4.72 11.76
N ASP A 550 10.40 4.43 13.05
CA ASP A 550 11.02 3.29 13.75
C ASP A 550 10.08 2.12 14.10
N PHE A 551 8.87 2.13 13.52
CA PHE A 551 7.82 1.10 13.64
C PHE A 551 7.33 0.94 15.09
N ILE A 552 7.33 2.05 15.84
CA ILE A 552 6.87 2.14 17.22
C ILE A 552 6.15 3.48 17.40
N SER A 553 4.87 3.46 17.80
CA SER A 553 4.12 4.69 18.05
C SER A 553 4.85 5.66 19.00
N ASP A 554 4.94 6.94 18.62
CA ASP A 554 5.39 8.10 19.42
C ASP A 554 4.78 8.16 20.83
N PHE A 555 3.64 7.49 21.02
CA PHE A 555 2.86 7.48 22.25
C PHE A 555 3.06 6.20 23.08
N ASN A 556 3.94 5.30 22.65
CA ASN A 556 4.36 4.07 23.33
C ASN A 556 5.82 3.71 22.96
N GLN A 557 6.73 4.70 22.89
CA GLN A 557 8.10 4.63 22.37
C GLN A 557 9.07 3.71 23.18
N ASN A 558 8.57 3.06 24.23
CA ASN A 558 9.31 2.04 24.98
C ASN A 558 8.89 0.59 24.62
N ASP A 559 7.76 0.40 23.94
CA ASP A 559 7.34 -0.87 23.36
C ASP A 559 8.24 -1.22 22.19
N ASN A 560 8.61 -2.49 22.06
CA ASN A 560 9.45 -2.96 20.96
C ASN A 560 9.45 -4.48 20.90
N ARG A 561 9.88 -4.99 19.74
CA ARG A 561 10.01 -6.41 19.39
C ARG A 561 10.68 -7.32 20.44
N PHE A 562 11.52 -6.79 21.33
CA PHE A 562 12.23 -7.58 22.36
C PHE A 562 11.71 -7.35 23.79
N LEU A 563 11.12 -6.19 24.07
CA LEU A 563 10.62 -5.77 25.38
C LEU A 563 9.24 -5.14 25.19
N SER A 564 8.22 -5.96 24.98
CA SER A 564 6.88 -5.46 24.70
C SER A 564 6.24 -4.75 25.90
N ASN A 565 5.66 -3.57 25.67
CA ASN A 565 4.90 -2.77 26.64
C ASN A 565 3.51 -2.41 26.09
N LEU A 566 2.49 -2.57 26.93
CA LEU A 566 1.07 -2.48 26.55
C LEU A 566 0.34 -1.31 27.21
N ILE A 567 1.09 -0.47 27.94
CA ILE A 567 0.60 0.70 28.64
C ILE A 567 1.23 1.90 27.94
N PRO A 568 0.48 2.68 27.14
CA PRO A 568 1.03 3.82 26.42
C PRO A 568 1.82 4.76 27.34
N ASP A 569 2.82 5.46 26.81
CA ASP A 569 3.68 6.37 27.57
C ASP A 569 2.87 7.42 28.32
N TYR A 570 1.73 7.87 27.78
CA TYR A 570 0.81 8.81 28.44
C TYR A 570 0.03 8.21 29.62
N GLU A 571 0.01 6.89 29.80
CA GLU A 571 -0.53 6.21 30.97
C GLU A 571 0.59 5.72 31.92
N GLU A 572 1.78 5.42 31.40
CA GLU A 572 2.87 4.76 32.14
C GLU A 572 3.49 5.66 33.23
N PRO A 573 3.75 5.13 34.43
CA PRO A 573 4.51 5.81 35.46
C PRO A 573 5.85 6.33 34.94
N PHE A 574 6.13 7.56 35.32
CA PHE A 574 7.28 8.36 34.93
C PHE A 574 7.33 8.92 33.50
N LEU A 575 6.75 8.25 32.50
CA LEU A 575 6.85 8.63 31.09
C LEU A 575 5.76 9.63 30.69
N ARG A 576 4.55 9.47 31.24
CA ARG A 576 3.37 10.37 31.05
C ARG A 576 3.55 11.82 31.47
N HIS A 577 4.66 12.16 32.11
CA HIS A 577 5.01 13.57 32.32
C HIS A 577 5.38 14.26 31.00
N ASN A 578 5.99 13.52 30.06
CA ASN A 578 6.51 14.05 28.82
C ASN A 578 5.49 13.91 27.69
N VAL A 579 4.91 12.72 27.52
CA VAL A 579 3.86 12.42 26.52
C VAL A 579 2.50 12.92 27.00
N ASP A 580 1.62 13.29 26.09
CA ASP A 580 0.22 13.67 26.33
C ASP A 580 -0.72 12.72 25.60
N ARG A 581 -2.00 12.68 25.97
CA ARG A 581 -2.96 11.82 25.26
C ARG A 581 -3.37 12.44 23.92
N PRO A 582 -3.59 11.62 22.86
CA PRO A 582 -4.09 12.04 21.54
C PRO A 582 -5.18 13.13 21.55
N GLU A 583 -6.19 13.02 22.41
CA GLU A 583 -7.38 13.88 22.34
C GLU A 583 -7.07 15.35 22.62
N PHE A 584 -5.94 15.67 23.27
CA PHE A 584 -5.51 17.03 23.60
C PHE A 584 -4.69 17.72 22.48
N LEU A 585 -4.34 17.01 21.42
CA LEU A 585 -3.57 17.54 20.29
C LEU A 585 -4.47 18.35 19.34
N PHE A 586 -3.91 19.33 18.65
CA PHE A 586 -4.59 20.04 17.56
C PHE A 586 -4.23 19.42 16.22
N GLY A 587 -5.24 19.27 15.35
CA GLY A 587 -5.09 18.89 13.96
C GLY A 587 -6.14 19.57 13.10
N ILE A 588 -6.13 19.26 11.81
CA ILE A 588 -7.26 19.53 10.94
C ILE A 588 -8.14 18.27 10.95
N ASP A 589 -9.42 18.53 10.80
CA ASP A 589 -10.53 17.59 10.76
C ASP A 589 -11.46 18.18 9.68
N LEU A 590 -11.66 17.46 8.58
CA LEU A 590 -12.49 17.90 7.45
C LEU A 590 -13.66 16.97 7.11
N ASN A 591 -13.56 15.67 7.41
CA ASN A 591 -14.67 14.70 7.37
C ASN A 591 -15.54 14.72 8.64
N ASN A 592 -15.15 15.47 9.69
CA ASN A 592 -16.00 15.81 10.84
C ASN A 592 -16.41 14.64 11.76
N ASN A 593 -15.74 13.49 11.66
CA ASN A 593 -15.98 12.26 12.44
C ASN A 593 -15.50 12.31 13.92
N LEU A 594 -14.92 13.44 14.37
CA LEU A 594 -14.26 13.73 15.66
C LEU A 594 -12.78 13.33 15.82
N TRP A 595 -12.17 12.65 14.86
CA TRP A 595 -10.74 12.40 14.85
C TRP A 595 -9.99 13.58 14.22
N VAL A 596 -8.78 13.36 13.73
CA VAL A 596 -7.95 14.34 13.02
C VAL A 596 -7.43 13.63 11.79
N ASP A 597 -7.64 14.20 10.59
CA ASP A 597 -7.37 13.55 9.28
C ASP A 597 -6.01 12.82 9.25
N ARG A 598 -4.98 13.43 9.84
CA ARG A 598 -3.60 12.91 9.89
C ARG A 598 -3.42 11.60 10.68
N PHE A 599 -4.31 11.33 11.61
CA PHE A 599 -4.25 10.21 12.56
C PHE A 599 -5.29 9.13 12.26
N GLU A 600 -5.98 9.26 11.13
CA GLU A 600 -7.00 8.32 10.65
C GLU A 600 -6.38 7.07 10.04
N ASN A 601 -7.18 6.03 9.94
CA ASN A 601 -6.80 4.70 9.47
C ASN A 601 -8.06 4.00 9.00
N ASP A 602 -8.08 3.32 7.85
CA ASP A 602 -9.22 2.46 7.49
C ASP A 602 -8.84 1.03 7.02
N GLU A 603 -9.33 0.56 5.86
CA GLU A 603 -8.99 -0.76 5.24
C GLU A 603 -9.04 -0.66 3.69
N LEU A 604 -8.93 0.55 3.14
CA LEU A 604 -9.11 0.90 1.72
C LEU A 604 -7.78 1.36 1.10
N PRO A 605 -7.56 1.21 -0.21
CA PRO A 605 -6.35 1.69 -0.87
C PRO A 605 -6.12 3.21 -0.74
N ASP A 606 -4.85 3.63 -0.58
CA ASP A 606 -4.31 5.00 -0.47
C ASP A 606 -4.57 5.89 -1.72
N TYR A 607 -5.82 6.03 -2.13
CA TYR A 607 -6.20 7.05 -3.11
C TYR A 607 -6.12 8.42 -2.43
N PRO A 608 -5.69 9.49 -3.13
CA PRO A 608 -5.72 10.86 -2.59
C PRO A 608 -7.11 11.34 -2.17
N TYR A 609 -8.17 10.70 -2.68
CA TYR A 609 -9.57 10.94 -2.33
C TYR A 609 -10.33 9.60 -2.39
N LYS A 610 -11.29 9.39 -1.48
CA LYS A 610 -12.07 8.14 -1.39
C LYS A 610 -12.93 7.91 -2.65
N LYS A 611 -13.21 6.65 -2.98
CA LYS A 611 -14.08 6.27 -4.12
C LYS A 611 -15.49 6.82 -3.92
N ASP A 612 -16.25 7.00 -5.01
CA ASP A 612 -17.59 7.61 -5.01
C ASP A 612 -17.63 9.09 -4.59
N HIS A 613 -16.52 9.68 -4.12
CA HIS A 613 -16.48 11.09 -3.76
C HIS A 613 -16.16 11.96 -4.99
N GLN A 614 -16.84 13.11 -5.08
CA GLN A 614 -16.53 14.19 -6.00
C GLN A 614 -16.57 15.53 -5.26
N GLY A 615 -15.68 16.45 -5.59
CA GLY A 615 -15.63 17.70 -4.84
C GLY A 615 -14.52 18.67 -5.20
N TYR A 616 -14.43 19.70 -4.36
CA TYR A 616 -13.32 20.63 -4.31
C TYR A 616 -13.15 21.23 -2.91
N ASN A 617 -11.90 21.49 -2.54
CA ASN A 617 -11.53 22.25 -1.35
C ASN A 617 -10.64 23.42 -1.79
N ALA A 618 -10.96 24.63 -1.36
CA ALA A 618 -10.21 25.82 -1.76
C ALA A 618 -10.07 26.81 -0.61
N TYR A 619 -8.82 27.23 -0.34
CA TYR A 619 -8.51 28.20 0.69
C TYR A 619 -7.53 29.29 0.22
N GLY A 620 -7.74 30.49 0.74
CA GLY A 620 -6.85 31.64 0.57
C GLY A 620 -6.52 32.27 1.91
N GLY A 621 -5.37 32.90 2.00
CA GLY A 621 -4.93 33.48 3.27
C GLY A 621 -3.87 34.56 3.17
N VAL A 622 -3.55 35.12 4.34
CA VAL A 622 -2.56 36.19 4.49
C VAL A 622 -1.71 35.94 5.74
N HIS A 623 -0.39 36.09 5.57
CA HIS A 623 0.57 36.23 6.65
C HIS A 623 0.59 37.70 7.11
N PHE A 624 0.01 37.98 8.28
CA PHE A 624 0.18 39.28 8.93
C PHE A 624 1.62 39.47 9.43
N THR A 625 2.24 38.38 9.88
CA THR A 625 3.69 38.23 10.11
C THR A 625 4.09 36.80 9.73
N PRO A 626 5.38 36.42 9.70
CA PRO A 626 5.77 35.01 9.50
C PRO A 626 5.14 34.06 10.53
N GLU A 627 4.95 34.54 11.77
CA GLU A 627 4.38 33.81 12.90
C GLU A 627 2.84 33.76 12.89
N LEU A 628 2.17 34.72 12.23
CA LEU A 628 0.72 34.93 12.30
C LEU A 628 0.07 34.90 10.92
N ARG A 629 -0.65 33.82 10.61
CA ARG A 629 -1.44 33.65 9.38
C ARG A 629 -2.94 33.56 9.67
N LEU A 630 -3.75 34.04 8.74
CA LEU A 630 -5.20 33.81 8.68
C LEU A 630 -5.54 33.17 7.34
N MET A 631 -6.36 32.14 7.38
CA MET A 631 -6.81 31.33 6.25
C MET A 631 -8.34 31.27 6.25
N VAL A 632 -8.95 31.35 5.08
CA VAL A 632 -10.40 31.19 4.87
C VAL A 632 -10.58 30.22 3.70
N GLY A 633 -11.45 29.23 3.84
CA GLY A 633 -11.68 28.24 2.80
C GLY A 633 -13.07 27.61 2.82
N VAL A 634 -13.28 26.75 1.83
CA VAL A 634 -14.55 26.10 1.53
C VAL A 634 -14.27 24.70 0.98
N LEU A 635 -14.96 23.71 1.55
CA LEU A 635 -14.99 22.32 1.09
C LEU A 635 -16.41 22.03 0.57
N ARG A 636 -16.50 21.48 -0.64
CA ARG A 636 -17.74 20.96 -1.20
C ARG A 636 -17.44 19.58 -1.75
N GLU A 637 -17.89 18.59 -1.02
CA GLU A 637 -17.75 17.18 -1.35
C GLU A 637 -19.15 16.57 -1.30
N ASP A 638 -19.46 15.80 -2.33
CA ASP A 638 -20.74 15.13 -2.56
C ASP A 638 -20.44 13.71 -3.03
N LEU A 639 -21.27 12.73 -2.69
CA LEU A 639 -21.17 11.40 -3.31
C LEU A 639 -21.66 11.43 -4.76
N ILE A 640 -21.29 10.43 -5.56
CA ILE A 640 -21.73 10.27 -6.95
C ILE A 640 -23.00 9.41 -7.01
N SER A 641 -23.10 8.37 -6.18
CA SER A 641 -24.24 7.44 -6.18
C SER A 641 -25.42 7.92 -5.33
N SER A 642 -25.18 8.55 -4.17
CA SER A 642 -26.24 8.98 -3.24
C SER A 642 -26.47 10.50 -3.24
N ASN A 643 -27.31 11.01 -2.31
CA ASN A 643 -27.53 12.45 -2.09
C ASN A 643 -26.74 13.00 -0.86
N GLN A 644 -25.78 12.22 -0.33
CA GLN A 644 -24.97 12.59 0.83
C GLN A 644 -23.81 13.52 0.45
N LYS A 645 -23.38 14.35 1.40
CA LYS A 645 -22.38 15.40 1.18
C LYS A 645 -21.64 15.78 2.46
N ASN A 646 -20.44 16.34 2.30
CA ASN A 646 -19.66 17.05 3.31
C ASN A 646 -19.41 18.49 2.83
N HIS A 647 -20.19 19.45 3.34
CA HIS A 647 -20.14 20.86 2.93
C HIS A 647 -19.65 21.77 4.06
N ALA A 648 -18.32 21.99 4.16
CA ALA A 648 -17.74 22.90 5.14
C ALA A 648 -17.43 24.31 4.58
N ASN A 649 -17.56 25.32 5.43
CA ASN A 649 -17.02 26.67 5.21
C ASN A 649 -16.21 27.03 6.44
N TYR A 650 -14.92 27.32 6.29
CA TYR A 650 -14.02 27.39 7.44
C TYR A 650 -13.10 28.62 7.46
N VAL A 651 -12.69 28.99 8.68
CA VAL A 651 -11.69 30.02 8.95
C VAL A 651 -10.69 29.43 9.93
N LEU A 652 -9.39 29.51 9.62
CA LEU A 652 -8.31 29.07 10.49
C LEU A 652 -7.36 30.24 10.77
N LEU A 653 -7.29 30.66 12.03
CA LEU A 653 -6.25 31.55 12.54
C LEU A 653 -5.11 30.68 13.11
N THR A 654 -3.87 31.01 12.77
CA THR A 654 -2.68 30.35 13.32
C THR A 654 -1.67 31.40 13.78
N LEU A 655 -1.24 31.29 15.03
CA LEU A 655 -0.10 31.96 15.61
C LEU A 655 0.89 30.90 16.10
N ASP A 656 2.15 30.92 15.66
CA ASP A 656 3.25 30.17 16.27
C ASP A 656 4.47 31.07 16.42
N ARG A 657 4.78 31.44 17.66
CA ARG A 657 5.76 32.47 17.97
C ARG A 657 6.69 32.01 19.09
N ASP A 658 7.92 31.66 18.74
CA ASP A 658 9.02 31.49 19.68
C ASP A 658 9.75 32.80 19.97
N THR A 659 10.09 33.05 21.24
CA THR A 659 10.92 34.17 21.67
C THR A 659 11.79 33.79 22.88
N PRO A 660 13.05 34.25 22.96
CA PRO A 660 13.91 34.01 24.14
C PRO A 660 13.40 34.57 25.48
N ALA A 661 12.33 35.36 25.49
CA ALA A 661 11.77 36.03 26.66
C ALA A 661 10.46 35.39 27.17
N TRP A 662 9.64 34.83 26.27
CA TRP A 662 8.36 34.19 26.61
C TRP A 662 8.30 32.71 26.22
N GLY A 663 9.32 32.16 25.55
CA GLY A 663 9.28 30.82 24.97
C GLY A 663 8.41 30.76 23.72
N ARG A 664 7.95 29.55 23.38
CA ARG A 664 7.07 29.28 22.24
C ARG A 664 5.61 29.41 22.67
N PHE A 665 4.91 30.35 22.07
CA PHE A 665 3.47 30.56 22.27
C PHE A 665 2.74 30.28 20.96
N ARG A 666 1.77 29.37 21.04
CA ARG A 666 1.01 28.83 19.92
C ARG A 666 -0.49 29.03 20.14
N VAL A 667 -1.21 29.47 19.11
CA VAL A 667 -2.68 29.51 19.09
C VAL A 667 -3.16 29.03 17.72
N PHE A 668 -4.03 28.04 17.72
CA PHE A 668 -4.80 27.62 16.55
C PHE A 668 -6.28 27.82 16.89
N GLU A 669 -7.03 28.48 16.02
CA GLU A 669 -8.46 28.75 16.21
C GLU A 669 -9.14 28.49 14.87
N MET A 670 -9.92 27.42 14.80
CA MET A 670 -10.68 27.01 13.62
C MET A 670 -12.17 27.17 13.89
N LEU A 671 -12.86 27.83 12.97
CA LEU A 671 -14.32 27.92 12.93
C LEU A 671 -14.79 27.22 11.67
N LYS A 672 -15.60 26.15 11.79
CA LYS A 672 -16.28 25.48 10.67
C LYS A 672 -17.80 25.76 10.71
N SER A 673 -18.42 25.91 9.55
CA SER A 673 -19.86 25.77 9.35
C SER A 673 -20.08 24.59 8.40
N THR A 674 -20.53 23.46 8.93
CA THR A 674 -20.64 22.17 8.24
C THR A 674 -22.09 21.77 8.02
N THR A 675 -22.34 21.08 6.92
CA THR A 675 -23.55 20.29 6.70
C THR A 675 -23.08 18.97 6.11
N ASP A 676 -23.19 17.90 6.88
CA ASP A 676 -22.39 16.69 6.65
C ASP A 676 -23.13 15.38 6.98
N ASP A 677 -23.43 14.59 5.95
CA ASP A 677 -24.16 13.32 6.06
C ASP A 677 -23.48 12.13 5.37
N ILE A 678 -22.17 12.22 5.07
CA ILE A 678 -21.33 11.08 4.68
C ILE A 678 -20.72 10.44 5.95
N PRO A 679 -20.99 9.16 6.27
CA PRO A 679 -20.32 8.47 7.37
C PRO A 679 -18.86 8.16 6.99
N ASP A 680 -17.91 8.49 7.87
CA ASP A 680 -16.50 8.08 7.70
C ASP A 680 -15.99 7.28 8.91
N ASP A 681 -16.29 5.97 8.89
CA ASP A 681 -15.93 5.00 9.94
C ASP A 681 -14.42 4.67 9.93
N LEU A 682 -13.79 4.67 11.11
CA LEU A 682 -12.34 4.50 11.27
C LEU A 682 -11.93 3.14 11.86
N LEU A 683 -10.72 2.67 11.57
CA LEU A 683 -10.08 1.51 12.20
C LEU A 683 -8.97 1.95 13.19
N GLN A 684 -9.35 2.40 14.40
CA GLN A 684 -8.39 2.95 15.35
C GLN A 684 -7.76 1.91 16.29
N TRP A 685 -6.46 2.02 16.56
CA TRP A 685 -5.77 1.18 17.53
C TRP A 685 -6.20 1.54 18.96
N LEU A 686 -6.78 0.58 19.69
CA LEU A 686 -7.22 0.81 21.08
C LEU A 686 -6.55 -0.16 22.07
N PRO A 687 -6.12 0.30 23.27
CA PRO A 687 -5.57 -0.57 24.31
C PRO A 687 -6.58 -1.59 24.85
N ASN A 688 -6.42 -2.88 24.52
CA ASN A 688 -7.25 -3.97 25.06
C ASN A 688 -6.65 -4.52 26.37
N ALA A 689 -7.48 -4.61 27.42
CA ALA A 689 -7.07 -5.11 28.74
C ALA A 689 -6.89 -6.65 28.84
N ASN A 690 -7.32 -7.42 27.83
CA ASN A 690 -7.38 -8.88 27.86
C ASN A 690 -6.33 -9.59 26.97
N ILE A 691 -5.83 -8.89 25.95
CA ILE A 691 -4.89 -9.45 24.95
C ILE A 691 -3.51 -8.78 25.14
N ARG A 692 -2.46 -9.42 24.60
CA ARG A 692 -1.06 -8.96 24.76
C ARG A 692 -0.63 -7.90 23.73
N THR A 693 -1.59 -7.14 23.22
CA THR A 693 -1.52 -6.02 22.27
C THR A 693 -2.75 -5.14 22.48
N GLY A 694 -2.75 -3.90 21.98
CA GLY A 694 -4.01 -3.29 21.55
C GLY A 694 -4.62 -4.06 20.38
N GLU A 695 -5.83 -3.70 19.97
CA GLU A 695 -6.40 -4.25 18.72
C GLU A 695 -6.96 -3.12 17.85
N PRO A 696 -6.73 -3.16 16.52
CA PRO A 696 -7.43 -2.30 15.56
C PRO A 696 -8.94 -2.51 15.75
N THR A 697 -9.63 -1.45 16.14
CA THR A 697 -11.02 -1.46 16.55
C THR A 697 -11.81 -0.52 15.65
N LYS A 698 -12.88 -1.00 15.04
CA LYS A 698 -13.75 -0.15 14.23
C LYS A 698 -14.51 0.83 15.12
N VAL A 699 -14.46 2.11 14.76
CA VAL A 699 -15.09 3.25 15.44
C VAL A 699 -16.07 3.86 14.44
N GLU A 700 -17.37 3.63 14.67
CA GLU A 700 -18.46 4.17 13.85
C GLU A 700 -18.52 5.71 13.94
N ASP A 701 -18.68 6.40 12.82
CA ASP A 701 -18.83 7.85 12.80
C ASP A 701 -20.13 8.28 13.52
N PRO A 702 -20.04 9.07 14.60
CA PRO A 702 -21.21 9.56 15.31
C PRO A 702 -22.06 10.60 14.54
N LEU A 703 -21.65 11.03 13.35
CA LEU A 703 -22.30 11.96 12.42
C LEU A 703 -22.85 13.23 13.10
N ILE A 704 -22.02 13.84 13.96
CA ILE A 704 -22.42 15.03 14.72
C ILE A 704 -22.27 16.35 13.93
N ALA A 705 -21.84 16.29 12.67
CA ALA A 705 -21.63 17.47 11.83
C ALA A 705 -22.80 17.83 10.89
N ARG A 706 -23.85 16.99 10.85
CA ARG A 706 -25.04 17.06 9.97
C ARG A 706 -25.60 18.45 9.68
N ASP A 707 -25.71 19.34 10.66
CA ASP A 707 -25.86 20.78 10.39
C ASP A 707 -25.31 21.59 11.56
N ALA A 708 -23.98 21.75 11.64
CA ALA A 708 -23.28 22.26 12.81
C ALA A 708 -22.47 23.55 12.57
N TRP A 709 -22.38 24.36 13.61
CA TRP A 709 -21.27 25.30 13.82
C TRP A 709 -20.25 24.62 14.73
N ILE A 710 -18.99 24.55 14.28
CA ILE A 710 -17.89 23.94 15.02
C ILE A 710 -16.86 25.05 15.34
N ASN A 711 -16.41 25.11 16.58
CA ASN A 711 -15.26 25.89 17.03
C ASN A 711 -14.23 24.92 17.59
N SER A 712 -12.98 25.00 17.16
CA SER A 712 -11.84 24.28 17.74
C SER A 712 -10.74 25.29 18.07
N LEU A 713 -10.51 25.48 19.36
CA LEU A 713 -9.48 26.36 19.91
C LEU A 713 -8.39 25.50 20.55
N TRP A 714 -7.15 25.70 20.14
CA TRP A 714 -5.97 25.17 20.83
C TRP A 714 -4.98 26.28 21.19
N VAL A 715 -4.51 26.29 22.42
CA VAL A 715 -3.53 27.25 22.94
C VAL A 715 -2.41 26.48 23.61
N GLY A 716 -1.17 26.70 23.17
CA GLY A 716 0.03 26.09 23.74
C GLY A 716 1.05 27.11 24.20
N HIS A 717 1.66 26.88 25.36
CA HIS A 717 2.72 27.72 25.90
C HIS A 717 3.85 26.90 26.50
N ASP A 718 4.98 26.88 25.78
CA ASP A 718 6.22 26.19 26.15
C ASP A 718 7.26 27.21 26.62
N TYR A 719 7.77 27.06 27.83
CA TYR A 719 8.78 27.96 28.40
C TYR A 719 9.93 27.21 29.05
N LYS A 720 11.16 27.59 28.68
CA LYS A 720 12.41 26.97 29.13
C LYS A 720 13.38 28.04 29.62
N MET A 721 13.66 28.06 30.92
CA MET A 721 14.61 29.01 31.51
C MET A 721 15.53 28.32 32.52
N ARG A 722 16.81 28.17 32.15
CA ARG A 722 17.82 27.43 32.94
C ARG A 722 17.36 25.99 33.17
N GLY A 723 17.08 25.61 34.42
CA GLY A 723 16.53 24.30 34.78
C GLY A 723 15.01 24.23 34.78
N LEU A 724 14.29 25.36 34.66
CA LEU A 724 12.82 25.38 34.58
C LEU A 724 12.35 24.95 33.19
N LEU A 725 11.41 24.01 33.17
CA LEU A 725 10.58 23.65 32.03
C LEU A 725 9.12 23.83 32.44
N THR A 726 8.31 24.47 31.59
CA THR A 726 6.84 24.41 31.67
C THR A 726 6.26 24.24 30.27
N ALA A 727 5.22 23.42 30.15
CA ALA A 727 4.41 23.31 28.95
C ALA A 727 2.94 23.30 29.36
N ASN A 728 2.13 24.19 28.81
CA ASN A 728 0.73 24.35 29.17
C ASN A 728 -0.12 24.33 27.90
N TYR A 729 -1.12 23.46 27.85
CA TYR A 729 -1.96 23.25 26.67
C TYR A 729 -3.43 23.36 27.07
N LEU A 730 -4.21 24.09 26.29
CA LEU A 730 -5.68 24.12 26.36
C LEU A 730 -6.23 23.73 25.00
N LYS A 731 -7.17 22.80 24.97
CA LYS A 731 -7.98 22.47 23.79
C LYS A 731 -9.46 22.64 24.14
N TYR A 732 -10.22 23.26 23.26
CA TYR A 732 -11.67 23.40 23.40
C TYR A 732 -12.34 23.25 22.05
N ASP A 733 -13.11 22.18 21.89
CA ASP A 733 -13.92 21.91 20.72
C ASP A 733 -15.40 22.03 21.11
N LEU A 734 -16.18 22.74 20.30
CA LEU A 734 -17.61 22.96 20.51
C LEU A 734 -18.36 22.77 19.19
N TYR A 735 -19.21 21.76 19.17
CA TYR A 735 -20.16 21.46 18.11
C TYR A 735 -21.53 21.98 18.55
N HIS A 736 -22.14 22.87 17.77
CA HIS A 736 -23.48 23.39 18.03
C HIS A 736 -24.39 23.14 16.84
N GLN A 737 -25.37 22.25 17.05
CA GLN A 737 -26.35 21.91 16.02
C GLN A 737 -27.29 23.08 15.72
N ARG A 738 -27.56 23.28 14.44
CA ARG A 738 -28.61 24.16 13.91
C ARG A 738 -29.95 23.44 13.73
N LEU A 739 -29.94 22.10 13.62
CA LEU A 739 -31.12 21.24 13.53
C LEU A 739 -32.13 21.46 14.68
N SER A 740 -33.42 21.35 14.37
CA SER A 740 -34.49 21.49 15.35
C SER A 740 -34.49 20.35 16.38
N ALA A 741 -35.16 20.57 17.51
CA ALA A 741 -35.27 19.56 18.55
C ALA A 741 -35.94 18.24 18.09
N ASN A 742 -36.76 18.27 17.04
CA ASN A 742 -37.41 17.08 16.50
C ASN A 742 -36.45 16.27 15.60
N GLU A 743 -35.76 16.93 14.67
CA GLU A 743 -34.77 16.30 13.78
C GLU A 743 -33.63 15.67 14.59
N ARG A 744 -33.14 16.41 15.59
CA ARG A 744 -32.11 15.90 16.51
C ARG A 744 -32.58 14.71 17.35
N ALA A 745 -33.85 14.68 17.76
CA ALA A 745 -34.40 13.54 18.49
C ALA A 745 -34.57 12.28 17.63
N LEU A 746 -34.77 12.43 16.31
CA LEU A 746 -34.78 11.32 15.36
C LEU A 746 -33.36 10.78 15.09
N LEU A 747 -32.37 11.68 15.02
CA LEU A 747 -30.96 11.38 14.72
C LEU A 747 -30.10 11.06 15.97
N GLY A 748 -30.68 11.05 17.18
CA GLY A 748 -29.94 10.85 18.44
C GLY A 748 -29.00 12.00 18.86
N LEU A 749 -29.05 13.14 18.18
CA LEU A 749 -28.10 14.25 18.34
C LEU A 749 -28.44 15.18 19.52
N ARG A 750 -27.41 15.71 20.19
CA ARG A 750 -27.56 16.71 21.27
C ARG A 750 -27.64 18.12 20.67
N GLU A 751 -28.05 19.13 21.44
CA GLU A 751 -27.99 20.53 20.94
C GLU A 751 -26.55 21.01 20.79
N ARG A 752 -25.69 20.52 21.69
CA ARG A 752 -24.26 20.84 21.76
C ARG A 752 -23.50 19.62 22.21
N ASP A 753 -22.41 19.35 21.52
CA ASP A 753 -21.37 18.43 21.96
C ASP A 753 -20.05 19.20 22.07
N PHE A 754 -19.16 18.80 22.98
CA PHE A 754 -17.93 19.52 23.25
C PHE A 754 -16.85 18.64 23.86
N PHE A 755 -15.60 19.03 23.66
CA PHE A 755 -14.43 18.58 24.40
C PHE A 755 -13.75 19.80 25.03
N PHE A 756 -13.33 19.71 26.28
CA PHE A 756 -12.50 20.72 26.94
C PHE A 756 -11.36 20.01 27.68
N GLY A 757 -10.14 20.21 27.19
CA GLY A 757 -8.91 19.68 27.77
C GLY A 757 -8.00 20.81 28.27
N LEU A 758 -7.39 20.61 29.44
CA LEU A 758 -6.34 21.47 29.98
C LEU A 758 -5.21 20.61 30.55
N ILE A 759 -3.99 20.81 30.05
CA ILE A 759 -2.76 20.19 30.56
C ILE A 759 -1.84 21.29 31.08
N ASN A 760 -1.29 21.10 32.28
CA ASN A 760 -0.25 21.96 32.85
C ASN A 760 0.93 21.09 33.28
N LYS A 761 2.11 21.28 32.69
CA LYS A 761 3.37 20.62 33.04
C LYS A 761 4.35 21.62 33.63
N ILE A 762 5.04 21.24 34.69
CA ILE A 762 6.25 21.91 35.20
C ILE A 762 7.28 20.88 35.64
N SER A 763 8.56 21.14 35.34
CA SER A 763 9.68 20.53 36.05
C SER A 763 10.77 21.57 36.32
N TYR A 764 11.58 21.34 37.35
CA TYR A 764 12.78 22.16 37.58
C TYR A 764 13.99 21.30 37.94
N ARG A 765 15.00 21.28 37.07
CA ARG A 765 16.27 20.62 37.36
C ARG A 765 17.16 21.46 38.30
N PHE A 766 17.37 20.95 39.51
CA PHE A 766 18.36 21.46 40.47
C PHE A 766 19.63 20.60 40.44
N ASP A 767 20.76 21.18 40.04
CA ASP A 767 22.08 20.53 40.12
C ASP A 767 22.82 20.92 41.41
N PHE A 768 22.88 19.99 42.36
CA PHE A 768 23.59 20.08 43.64
C PHE A 768 25.01 19.48 43.54
N GLY A 769 25.81 20.02 42.61
CA GLY A 769 27.17 19.57 42.34
C GLY A 769 27.21 18.27 41.55
N HIS A 770 27.32 17.13 42.24
CA HIS A 770 27.25 15.80 41.60
C HIS A 770 25.83 15.24 41.62
N LEU A 771 25.06 15.53 42.66
CA LEU A 771 23.65 15.15 42.77
C LEU A 771 22.81 16.09 41.90
N TRP A 772 21.83 15.57 41.17
CA TRP A 772 20.76 16.37 40.58
C TRP A 772 19.39 15.88 41.02
N LEU A 773 18.43 16.80 41.09
CA LEU A 773 17.05 16.55 41.52
C LEU A 773 16.09 17.34 40.62
N GLU A 774 15.06 16.68 40.13
CA GLU A 774 14.00 17.24 39.32
C GLU A 774 12.63 16.94 39.97
N PRO A 775 12.12 17.82 40.86
CA PRO A 775 10.69 17.88 41.11
C PRO A 775 9.95 18.24 39.83
N ARG A 776 8.79 17.60 39.65
CA ARG A 776 7.91 17.83 38.51
C ARG A 776 6.45 17.57 38.86
N TRP A 777 5.56 18.17 38.09
CA TRP A 777 4.12 18.05 38.24
C TRP A 777 3.45 18.16 36.86
N LYS A 778 2.47 17.29 36.63
CA LYS A 778 1.53 17.36 35.51
C LYS A 778 0.11 17.31 36.07
N SER A 779 -0.74 18.22 35.61
CA SER A 779 -2.18 18.19 35.84
C SER A 779 -2.88 18.06 34.49
N GLU A 780 -3.73 17.05 34.35
CA GLU A 780 -4.63 16.85 33.21
C GLU A 780 -6.07 16.99 33.68
N TYR A 781 -6.80 17.93 33.10
CA TYR A 781 -8.25 18.04 33.25
C TYR A 781 -8.92 17.83 31.89
N ARG A 782 -9.89 16.91 31.82
CA ARG A 782 -10.78 16.79 30.66
C ARG A 782 -12.25 16.80 31.06
N ARG A 783 -13.06 17.39 30.19
CA ARG A 783 -14.52 17.37 30.28
C ARG A 783 -15.11 17.33 28.89
N GLN A 784 -15.89 16.28 28.60
CA GLN A 784 -16.51 16.08 27.29
C GLN A 784 -17.97 15.66 27.42
N SER A 785 -18.78 15.97 26.40
CA SER A 785 -20.16 15.49 26.31
C SER A 785 -20.23 14.04 25.83
N ARG A 786 -19.37 13.64 24.89
CA ARG A 786 -19.34 12.30 24.29
C ARG A 786 -17.90 11.76 24.34
N ASP A 787 -17.76 10.56 24.86
CA ASP A 787 -16.60 9.70 24.74
C ASP A 787 -16.79 8.82 23.49
N LEU A 788 -15.81 8.75 22.58
CA LEU A 788 -15.98 8.09 21.27
C LEU A 788 -16.38 6.61 21.40
N ILE A 789 -15.77 5.90 22.35
CA ILE A 789 -15.95 4.45 22.54
C ILE A 789 -17.21 4.14 23.36
N SER A 790 -17.51 4.94 24.38
CA SER A 790 -18.59 4.65 25.35
C SER A 790 -19.85 5.50 25.21
N ALA A 791 -19.83 6.55 24.36
CA ALA A 791 -20.85 7.59 24.20
C ALA A 791 -21.26 8.38 25.48
N ASP A 792 -20.78 7.98 26.65
CA ASP A 792 -21.02 8.58 27.96
C ASP A 792 -20.43 10.00 28.06
N GLU A 793 -20.99 10.83 28.96
CA GLU A 793 -20.38 12.11 29.31
C GLU A 793 -19.25 11.91 30.35
N ARG A 794 -18.04 12.40 30.07
CA ARG A 794 -16.86 12.20 30.94
C ARG A 794 -16.35 13.51 31.57
N THR A 795 -15.92 13.46 32.82
CA THR A 795 -15.24 14.58 33.50
C THR A 795 -14.14 14.04 34.43
N GLU A 796 -12.88 14.21 34.06
CA GLU A 796 -11.74 13.54 34.68
C GLU A 796 -10.67 14.56 35.08
N LEU A 797 -10.11 14.45 36.29
CA LEU A 797 -8.95 15.22 36.75
C LEU A 797 -7.87 14.27 37.24
N ALA A 798 -6.70 14.30 36.60
CA ALA A 798 -5.52 13.54 36.99
C ALA A 798 -4.39 14.47 37.44
N GLU A 799 -4.02 14.39 38.71
CA GLU A 799 -2.93 15.14 39.34
C GLU A 799 -1.72 14.22 39.53
N ILE A 800 -0.62 14.47 38.82
CA ILE A 800 0.57 13.62 38.75
C ILE A 800 1.79 14.41 39.26
N GLY A 801 2.17 14.20 40.52
CA GLY A 801 3.33 14.86 41.15
C GLY A 801 4.49 13.88 41.34
N GLY A 802 5.73 14.30 41.08
CA GLY A 802 6.88 13.41 41.22
C GLY A 802 8.24 14.09 41.41
N PHE A 803 9.23 13.25 41.68
CA PHE A 803 10.63 13.63 41.85
C PHE A 803 11.52 12.59 41.16
N ILE A 804 12.44 13.04 40.30
CA ILE A 804 13.54 12.21 39.80
C ILE A 804 14.85 12.73 40.41
N LEU A 805 15.67 11.83 40.95
CA LEU A 805 16.97 12.12 41.55
C LEU A 805 18.03 11.29 40.85
N GLY A 806 19.18 11.89 40.50
CA GLY A 806 20.31 11.19 39.90
C GLY A 806 21.64 11.56 40.54
N PHE A 807 22.52 10.56 40.69
CA PHE A 807 23.82 10.69 41.34
C PHE A 807 24.88 9.83 40.62
N PRO A 808 25.97 10.41 40.10
CA PRO A 808 27.08 9.65 39.51
C PRO A 808 27.86 8.94 40.63
N LEU A 809 27.61 7.65 40.78
CA LEU A 809 28.21 6.78 41.78
C LEU A 809 29.67 6.42 41.42
N LEU A 810 29.97 6.33 40.12
CA LEU A 810 31.29 6.13 39.54
C LEU A 810 31.39 6.91 38.22
N SER A 811 32.59 7.05 37.65
CA SER A 811 32.85 7.78 36.40
C SER A 811 31.96 7.40 35.21
N HIS A 812 31.41 6.17 35.24
CA HIS A 812 30.58 5.59 34.19
C HIS A 812 29.27 4.98 34.74
N THR A 813 28.93 5.22 36.02
CA THR A 813 27.75 4.61 36.66
C THR A 813 26.95 5.66 37.42
N THR A 814 25.67 5.80 37.08
CA THR A 814 24.71 6.69 37.74
C THR A 814 23.70 5.86 38.51
N LEU A 815 23.43 6.25 39.76
CA LEU A 815 22.27 5.80 40.52
C LEU A 815 21.14 6.80 40.29
N MET A 816 19.95 6.31 39.92
CA MET A 816 18.74 7.08 39.73
C MET A 816 17.64 6.56 40.65
N SER A 817 16.84 7.46 41.21
CA SER A 817 15.68 7.17 42.06
C SER A 817 14.51 8.02 41.61
N GLY A 818 13.34 7.42 41.43
CA GLY A 818 12.10 8.09 41.06
C GLY A 818 11.02 7.88 42.12
N LEU A 819 10.24 8.92 42.40
CA LEU A 819 8.98 8.83 43.14
C LEU A 819 7.89 9.55 42.34
N GLU A 820 6.74 8.94 42.18
CA GLU A 820 5.57 9.52 41.52
C GLU A 820 4.29 9.21 42.30
N MET A 821 3.38 10.18 42.34
CA MET A 821 2.09 10.14 43.01
C MET A 821 1.02 10.58 42.03
N THR A 822 -0.05 9.81 41.92
CA THR A 822 -1.16 10.06 41.00
C THR A 822 -2.46 10.13 41.79
N PHE A 823 -3.27 11.14 41.53
CA PHE A 823 -4.63 11.26 42.07
C PHE A 823 -5.57 11.46 40.88
N LEU A 824 -6.25 10.39 40.44
CA LEU A 824 -7.23 10.46 39.37
C LEU A 824 -8.64 10.42 39.97
N ASN A 825 -9.47 11.38 39.59
CA ASN A 825 -10.87 11.49 40.00
C ASN A 825 -11.76 11.66 38.77
N ASP A 826 -12.73 10.77 38.59
CA ASP A 826 -13.85 10.92 37.66
C ASP A 826 -15.01 11.57 38.41
N LEU A 827 -15.27 12.84 38.09
CA LEU A 827 -16.24 13.67 38.81
C LEU A 827 -17.71 13.29 38.50
N LYS A 828 -17.96 12.20 37.75
CA LYS A 828 -19.27 11.60 37.50
C LYS A 828 -19.35 10.13 37.92
N ARG A 829 -18.26 9.37 37.83
CA ARG A 829 -18.23 7.92 38.04
C ARG A 829 -17.16 7.52 39.05
N ASP A 830 -17.47 7.69 40.34
CA ASP A 830 -16.64 7.34 41.52
C ASP A 830 -15.88 5.99 41.45
N SER A 831 -16.33 5.01 40.64
CA SER A 831 -15.66 3.72 40.43
C SER A 831 -14.34 3.83 39.65
N ASN A 832 -14.14 4.89 38.88
CA ASN A 832 -12.97 5.10 38.04
C ASN A 832 -11.81 5.75 38.81
N ASP A 833 -12.12 6.34 39.98
CA ASP A 833 -11.15 7.02 40.86
C ASP A 833 -10.04 6.07 41.35
N PHE A 834 -8.80 6.55 41.34
CA PHE A 834 -7.72 5.86 42.04
C PHE A 834 -6.62 6.79 42.54
N ASN A 835 -5.94 6.33 43.59
CA ASN A 835 -4.69 6.91 44.07
C ASN A 835 -3.53 5.98 43.70
N GLY A 836 -2.53 6.50 43.01
CA GLY A 836 -1.31 5.79 42.62
C GLY A 836 -0.10 6.28 43.40
N LEU A 837 0.80 5.37 43.77
CA LEU A 837 2.11 5.67 44.33
C LEU A 837 3.14 4.74 43.70
N VAL A 838 4.10 5.30 42.96
CA VAL A 838 5.15 4.54 42.27
C VAL A 838 6.51 4.98 42.75
N TRP A 839 7.35 4.02 43.13
CA TRP A 839 8.75 4.26 43.48
C TRP A 839 9.67 3.38 42.63
N ALA A 840 10.75 3.96 42.12
CA ALA A 840 11.72 3.28 41.27
C ALA A 840 13.16 3.57 41.73
N LEU A 841 14.03 2.58 41.59
CA LEU A 841 15.47 2.70 41.87
C LEU A 841 16.26 1.93 40.81
N GLN A 842 17.18 2.60 40.12
CA GLN A 842 17.95 2.06 39.00
C GLN A 842 19.42 2.46 39.06
N LEU A 843 20.32 1.51 38.86
CA LEU A 843 21.70 1.75 38.45
C LEU A 843 21.77 1.71 36.92
N ALA A 844 22.41 2.72 36.33
CA ALA A 844 22.73 2.77 34.91
C ALA A 844 24.25 2.87 34.73
N ASN A 845 24.85 1.98 33.95
CA ASN A 845 26.27 1.96 33.62
C ASN A 845 26.48 1.99 32.09
N ILE A 846 27.46 2.74 31.60
CA ILE A 846 27.80 2.82 30.17
C ILE A 846 29.29 2.47 30.00
N SER A 847 29.61 1.46 29.19
CA SER A 847 30.96 0.95 28.99
C SER A 847 31.21 0.45 27.57
N ASP A 848 32.45 0.48 27.09
CA ASP A 848 32.80 0.02 25.74
C ASP A 848 33.27 -1.45 25.78
N TYR A 849 32.67 -2.32 24.97
CA TYR A 849 32.97 -3.76 24.94
C TYR A 849 32.89 -4.33 23.52
N LEU A 850 33.98 -4.96 23.06
CA LEU A 850 34.13 -5.59 21.73
C LEU A 850 33.75 -4.69 20.53
N GLY A 851 33.88 -3.36 20.67
CA GLY A 851 33.53 -2.37 19.65
C GLY A 851 32.10 -1.83 19.74
N TYR A 852 31.29 -2.35 20.68
CA TYR A 852 29.96 -1.84 21.00
C TYR A 852 30.00 -0.96 22.24
N LYS A 853 29.08 -0.01 22.30
CA LYS A 853 28.77 0.77 23.50
C LYS A 853 27.66 0.08 24.27
N VAL A 854 28.00 -0.45 25.44
CA VAL A 854 27.13 -1.29 26.26
C VAL A 854 26.56 -0.47 27.42
N THR A 855 25.24 -0.32 27.42
CA THR A 855 24.46 0.34 28.48
C THR A 855 23.78 -0.74 29.31
N THR A 856 24.13 -0.84 30.59
CA THR A 856 23.52 -1.78 31.55
C THR A 856 22.63 -1.03 32.53
N HIS A 857 21.35 -1.38 32.58
CA HIS A 857 20.38 -0.92 33.59
C HIS A 857 20.05 -2.06 34.56
N ALA A 858 20.04 -1.80 35.87
CA ALA A 858 19.65 -2.77 36.89
C ALA A 858 18.87 -2.08 38.01
N GLY A 859 17.68 -2.56 38.35
CA GLY A 859 16.80 -1.82 39.26
C GLY A 859 15.52 -2.53 39.68
N MET A 860 14.65 -1.77 40.33
CA MET A 860 13.30 -2.19 40.72
C MET A 860 12.29 -1.03 40.60
N LYS A 861 11.05 -1.36 40.25
CA LYS A 861 9.86 -0.48 40.25
C LYS A 861 8.81 -1.12 41.17
N ILE A 862 8.26 -0.34 42.10
CA ILE A 862 7.14 -0.71 42.96
C ILE A 862 6.00 0.24 42.62
N ASP A 863 4.94 -0.27 42.02
CA ASP A 863 3.70 0.46 41.76
C ASP A 863 2.62 -0.02 42.75
N ARG A 864 1.94 0.93 43.40
CA ARG A 864 0.73 0.67 44.19
C ARG A 864 -0.40 1.54 43.65
N ARG A 865 -1.41 0.90 43.06
CA ARG A 865 -2.68 1.50 42.64
C ARG A 865 -3.77 1.14 43.64
N GLN A 866 -4.51 2.14 44.10
CA GLN A 866 -5.63 2.00 45.05
C GLN A 866 -6.90 2.55 44.38
N PRO A 867 -7.70 1.70 43.73
CA PRO A 867 -9.04 2.08 43.26
C PRO A 867 -9.96 2.45 44.42
N ARG A 868 -10.99 3.24 44.14
CA ARG A 868 -11.94 3.72 45.15
C ARG A 868 -13.04 2.69 45.41
N GLY A 869 -12.91 1.97 46.52
CA GLY A 869 -13.86 0.95 46.98
C GLY A 869 -13.37 -0.49 46.86
N GLU A 870 -12.19 -0.70 46.25
CA GLU A 870 -11.53 -2.00 46.09
C GLU A 870 -10.24 -2.10 46.93
N ASP A 871 -9.62 -3.28 46.95
CA ASP A 871 -8.32 -3.49 47.60
C ASP A 871 -7.15 -2.89 46.79
N ALA A 872 -6.03 -2.64 47.46
CA ALA A 872 -4.82 -2.11 46.80
C ALA A 872 -4.15 -3.16 45.90
N VAL A 873 -4.01 -2.84 44.61
CA VAL A 873 -3.17 -3.61 43.68
C VAL A 873 -1.72 -3.13 43.83
N ILE A 874 -0.78 -4.06 44.00
CA ILE A 874 0.66 -3.77 44.10
C ILE A 874 1.42 -4.61 43.07
N ILE A 875 2.15 -3.95 42.18
CA ILE A 875 2.98 -4.56 41.15
C ILE A 875 4.45 -4.28 41.50
N ASN A 876 5.23 -5.36 41.68
CA ASN A 876 6.67 -5.27 41.95
C ASN A 876 7.44 -5.81 40.75
N GLN A 877 8.29 -4.99 40.15
CA GLN A 877 9.17 -5.34 39.04
C GLN A 877 10.62 -5.22 39.50
N ILE A 878 11.44 -6.23 39.19
CA ILE A 878 12.90 -6.20 39.36
C ILE A 878 13.49 -6.56 38.01
N PHE A 879 14.45 -5.78 37.53
CA PHE A 879 14.95 -5.87 36.15
C PHE A 879 16.47 -5.71 36.07
N ILE A 880 17.06 -6.39 35.08
CA ILE A 880 18.41 -6.14 34.58
C ILE A 880 18.33 -6.19 33.06
N SER A 881 18.65 -5.08 32.40
CA SER A 881 18.62 -4.91 30.94
C SER A 881 20.02 -4.52 30.46
N ILE A 882 20.46 -5.09 29.33
CA ILE A 882 21.75 -4.76 28.73
C ILE A 882 21.52 -4.47 27.25
N TYR A 883 21.80 -3.22 26.85
CA TYR A 883 21.70 -2.72 25.49
C TYR A 883 23.11 -2.58 24.91
N ALA A 884 23.30 -2.87 23.62
CA ALA A 884 24.60 -2.76 22.95
C ALA A 884 24.43 -2.06 21.59
N GLY A 885 24.95 -0.85 21.44
CA GLY A 885 24.88 -0.06 20.21
C GLY A 885 26.22 0.06 19.50
N LEU A 886 26.18 0.29 18.19
CA LEU A 886 27.31 0.85 17.44
C LEU A 886 27.32 2.39 17.62
N GLN A 887 28.44 3.04 17.29
CA GLN A 887 28.62 4.51 17.41
C GLN A 887 29.21 5.09 16.12
#